data_AF-A0AAD0Q908-F1
#
_entry.id   AF-A0AAD0Q908-F1
#
_cell.length_a   1.000
_cell.length_b   1.000
_cell.length_c   1.000
_cell.angle_alpha   90.00
_cell.angle_beta   90.00
_cell.angle_gamma   90.00
#
_symmetry.space_group_name_H-M   'P 1'
#
loop_
_entity.id
_entity.type
_entity.pdbx_description
1 polymer ?
#
loop_
_entity_poly.entity_id
_entity_poly.type
_entity_poly.pdbx_seq_one_letter_code
_entity_poly.pdbx_strand_id
1 'polypeptide(L)'
;MHSQQAAAPAPAAATPAAERRTGPPHGLPGDGGSARTVYAYATDPEASLPEGRFVEEVRTAIRRATDTGAATGEDAGSLDGLLRQAADWAAGERPRHLALVTPGQGEERPEGHDEVLVRRAVLGCAPLALLSGAWLQWLSAPGNADDPLVLHILALYASDVGAGHPAASRGSAYLELLRRLRLAENAAPAARLTGDQRIPDSAFRLPALLLAMSRRPDDFRGEILGADLCLRAVGLLPALEPVRAVLPTGADWATLDPADRRAAEGPLPVERCRAAVDALVEREGERGADAVRSGFRWMLAGLREWSDALHAELVAAGDPAFDMAELMRLRSREGAVYHHQFLLEGKPLARWLAECRTDPGPLLEVLARSKLVKPGRSGASSLVRGLVGERGPMFRVFSPEDLTVIRRWIDSLPPKPADTTTAEPRPASGTSGAHGASGASGAHGASGASGGPAEPSPAGVRDALAGVAGALRTGARSPGRTPSGLREAYHLLMNRTDTPALRTWAMEYVDGWLARSGHGMDRTAMPLPERWSHEGLRPWLQAQHDRHGAEFEENAAIPLPSKEAVVDDTVQTAPLTLIDGSWLQGFTDYEQASSAIGHSLFETYWDELGNGEPHLNHPLIYRDVLKEMGVELPPTASAAFAQWPGFREESLELPVYWLCVGRFPQTYLPEVLGLNLAMELSGVGGTYRRARLALKAYGFSTRFVDIHNTIDNVATGHSAWAADAVDTLLASLPDAPGPGARADVWGRVRVGYRSLNPPRSVGARFAARRTRFTGRRK
;
A
#
# COMPACT_ATOMS: atom_id res chain seq x y z
N MET A 1 2.71 18.24 -45.32
CA MET A 1 2.20 16.86 -45.17
C MET A 1 3.29 16.02 -44.54
N HIS A 2 3.30 15.88 -43.21
CA HIS A 2 4.04 14.83 -42.53
C HIS A 2 3.32 14.49 -41.23
N SER A 3 2.92 13.23 -41.11
CA SER A 3 2.07 12.65 -40.08
C SER A 3 2.76 12.62 -38.72
N GLN A 4 2.02 13.03 -37.69
CA GLN A 4 2.37 12.89 -36.29
C GLN A 4 2.16 11.44 -35.83
N GLN A 5 3.19 10.82 -35.26
CA GLN A 5 3.06 9.64 -34.41
C GLN A 5 2.58 10.09 -33.03
N ALA A 6 1.36 9.72 -32.66
CA ALA A 6 0.85 9.81 -31.30
C ALA A 6 1.45 8.66 -30.47
N ALA A 7 2.07 8.98 -29.35
CA ALA A 7 2.61 8.01 -28.41
C ALA A 7 1.46 7.27 -27.70
N ALA A 8 1.51 5.93 -27.75
CA ALA A 8 0.59 5.04 -27.05
C ALA A 8 0.83 5.09 -25.52
N PRO A 9 -0.20 4.84 -24.69
CA PRO A 9 -0.05 4.69 -23.25
C PRO A 9 0.88 3.51 -22.94
N ALA A 10 1.74 3.66 -21.94
CA ALA A 10 2.67 2.61 -21.53
C ALA A 10 1.92 1.35 -21.07
N PRO A 11 2.34 0.15 -21.50
CA PRO A 11 1.74 -1.10 -21.04
C PRO A 11 1.97 -1.26 -19.53
N ALA A 12 0.95 -1.79 -18.83
CA ALA A 12 1.10 -2.30 -17.48
C ALA A 12 2.32 -3.23 -17.44
N ALA A 13 3.19 -3.05 -16.43
CA ALA A 13 4.42 -3.80 -16.31
C ALA A 13 4.13 -5.29 -16.42
N ALA A 14 4.62 -5.92 -17.50
CA ALA A 14 4.62 -7.36 -17.64
C ALA A 14 5.30 -7.93 -16.39
N THR A 15 4.59 -8.79 -15.66
CA THR A 15 5.14 -9.55 -14.55
C THR A 15 6.38 -10.28 -15.08
N PRO A 16 7.60 -10.00 -14.60
CA PRO A 16 8.73 -10.82 -14.97
C PRO A 16 8.36 -12.25 -14.58
N ALA A 17 8.65 -13.23 -15.45
CA ALA A 17 8.52 -14.64 -15.12
C ALA A 17 9.09 -14.82 -13.71
N ALA A 18 8.26 -15.32 -12.79
CA ALA A 18 8.55 -15.38 -11.36
C ALA A 18 9.81 -16.21 -11.10
N GLU A 19 10.98 -15.57 -11.18
CA GLU A 19 12.16 -16.07 -10.49
C GLU A 19 11.74 -16.19 -9.03
N ARG A 20 11.88 -17.40 -8.47
CA ARG A 20 11.55 -17.72 -7.08
C ARG A 20 12.26 -16.69 -6.19
N ARG A 21 11.56 -15.62 -5.79
CA ARG A 21 12.08 -14.52 -4.96
C ARG A 21 12.29 -15.04 -3.53
N THR A 22 13.32 -15.83 -3.34
CA THR A 22 13.79 -16.33 -2.04
C THR A 22 15.05 -15.59 -1.57
N GLY A 23 15.63 -14.75 -2.43
CA GLY A 23 16.81 -13.93 -2.15
C GLY A 23 16.52 -12.63 -1.38
N PRO A 24 17.56 -11.96 -0.86
CA PRO A 24 17.46 -10.59 -0.36
C PRO A 24 16.83 -9.67 -1.42
N PRO A 25 16.16 -8.57 -1.03
CA PRO A 25 15.46 -7.71 -1.98
C PRO A 25 16.34 -7.29 -3.16
N HIS A 26 15.97 -7.71 -4.36
CA HIS A 26 16.56 -7.18 -5.60
C HIS A 26 16.04 -5.75 -5.82
N GLY A 27 16.96 -4.81 -6.05
CA GLY A 27 16.59 -3.46 -6.49
C GLY A 27 16.02 -2.55 -5.40
N LEU A 28 16.48 -2.66 -4.14
CA LEU A 28 16.34 -1.52 -3.22
C LEU A 28 16.96 -0.29 -3.91
N PRO A 29 16.31 0.88 -3.91
CA PRO A 29 16.92 2.10 -4.43
C PRO A 29 18.25 2.29 -3.70
N GLY A 30 19.36 2.12 -4.41
CA GLY A 30 20.71 2.16 -3.83
C GLY A 30 21.06 3.49 -3.16
N ASP A 31 20.24 4.52 -3.38
CA ASP A 31 20.47 5.91 -2.97
C ASP A 31 19.35 6.49 -2.06
N GLY A 32 18.37 5.69 -1.62
CA GLY A 32 17.27 6.17 -0.76
C GLY A 32 17.52 5.99 0.75
N GLY A 33 17.02 6.91 1.59
CA GLY A 33 17.07 6.77 3.05
C GLY A 33 16.41 5.48 3.58
N SER A 34 16.75 5.04 4.80
CA SER A 34 16.31 3.74 5.32
C SER A 34 14.79 3.58 5.39
N ALA A 35 14.05 4.67 5.65
CA ALA A 35 12.59 4.65 5.69
C ALA A 35 11.97 4.26 4.33
N ARG A 36 12.46 4.83 3.22
CA ARG A 36 11.99 4.49 1.87
C ARG A 36 12.28 3.03 1.52
N THR A 37 13.45 2.54 1.92
CA THR A 37 13.84 1.13 1.73
C THR A 37 12.82 0.19 2.39
N VAL A 38 12.50 0.44 3.66
CA VAL A 38 11.54 -0.39 4.41
C VAL A 38 10.13 -0.25 3.80
N TYR A 39 9.70 0.96 3.47
CA TYR A 39 8.40 1.23 2.83
C TYR A 39 8.24 0.48 1.50
N ALA A 40 9.21 0.60 0.58
CA ALA A 40 9.16 -0.06 -0.72
C ALA A 40 9.15 -1.59 -0.60
N TYR A 41 9.85 -2.15 0.39
CA TYR A 41 9.84 -3.60 0.60
C TYR A 41 8.53 -4.10 1.22
N ALA A 42 7.99 -3.38 2.22
CA ALA A 42 6.80 -3.79 2.94
C ALA A 42 5.50 -3.64 2.11
N THR A 43 5.54 -2.87 1.02
CA THR A 43 4.40 -2.75 0.07
C THR A 43 4.28 -3.96 -0.88
N ASP A 44 5.30 -4.79 -1.03
CA ASP A 44 5.22 -6.01 -1.86
C ASP A 44 4.31 -7.07 -1.17
N PRO A 45 3.21 -7.52 -1.80
CA PRO A 45 2.24 -8.47 -1.22
C PRO A 45 2.82 -9.87 -0.99
N GLU A 46 3.95 -10.20 -1.60
CA GLU A 46 4.61 -11.50 -1.44
C GLU A 46 5.95 -11.40 -0.70
N ALA A 47 6.27 -10.23 -0.13
CA ALA A 47 7.48 -10.03 0.64
C ALA A 47 7.50 -10.83 1.95
N SER A 48 8.70 -11.31 2.32
CA SER A 48 8.95 -12.05 3.56
C SER A 48 9.96 -11.30 4.43
N LEU A 49 9.49 -10.82 5.58
CA LEU A 49 10.30 -10.07 6.53
C LEU A 49 10.99 -11.01 7.54
N PRO A 50 12.28 -10.80 7.85
CA PRO A 50 13.02 -11.65 8.78
C PRO A 50 12.41 -11.67 10.19
N GLU A 51 12.71 -12.73 10.95
CA GLU A 51 12.41 -12.83 12.37
C GLU A 51 13.59 -12.34 13.24
N GLY A 52 13.50 -12.53 14.56
CA GLY A 52 14.60 -12.30 15.49
C GLY A 52 15.06 -10.84 15.50
N ARG A 53 16.27 -10.56 15.01
CA ARG A 53 16.86 -9.21 15.05
C ARG A 53 15.95 -8.15 14.41
N PHE A 54 15.25 -8.49 13.32
CA PHE A 54 14.34 -7.54 12.69
C PHE A 54 13.21 -7.11 13.64
N VAL A 55 12.59 -8.07 14.33
CA VAL A 55 11.53 -7.81 15.30
C VAL A 55 12.05 -6.94 16.46
N GLU A 56 13.25 -7.24 16.96
CA GLU A 56 13.88 -6.46 18.02
C GLU A 56 14.23 -5.02 17.62
N GLU A 57 14.68 -4.80 16.39
CA GLU A 57 14.96 -3.46 15.87
C GLU A 57 13.67 -2.66 15.68
N VAL A 58 12.58 -3.28 15.24
CA VAL A 58 11.25 -2.64 15.16
C VAL A 58 10.75 -2.27 16.55
N ARG A 59 10.77 -3.19 17.52
CA ARG A 59 10.37 -2.87 18.91
C ARG A 59 11.26 -1.80 19.54
N THR A 60 12.55 -1.76 19.20
CA THR A 60 13.47 -0.72 19.64
C THR A 60 13.11 0.63 19.02
N ALA A 61 12.73 0.69 17.75
CA ALA A 61 12.24 1.91 17.11
C ALA A 61 10.96 2.43 17.78
N ILE A 62 10.04 1.53 18.16
CA ILE A 62 8.82 1.86 18.90
C ILE A 62 9.16 2.48 20.27
N ARG A 63 9.98 1.78 21.07
CA ARG A 63 10.37 2.25 22.42
C ARG A 63 11.11 3.59 22.41
N ARG A 64 12.02 3.81 21.47
CA ARG A 64 12.79 5.07 21.37
C ARG A 64 11.89 6.29 21.19
N ALA A 65 10.78 6.15 20.48
CA ALA A 65 9.85 7.26 20.30
C ALA A 65 9.07 7.57 21.58
N THR A 66 8.77 6.55 22.40
CA THR A 66 7.94 6.68 23.60
C THR A 66 8.68 7.26 24.82
N ASP A 67 10.01 7.15 24.88
CA ASP A 67 10.83 7.62 26.01
C ASP A 67 10.92 9.17 26.11
N THR A 68 10.39 9.90 25.12
CA THR A 68 10.51 11.37 25.03
C THR A 68 9.41 12.16 25.74
N GLY A 69 8.44 11.49 26.40
CA GLY A 69 7.38 12.20 27.12
C GLY A 69 6.52 11.28 27.97
N ALA A 70 7.01 10.88 29.15
CA ALA A 70 6.18 10.20 30.14
C ALA A 70 5.20 11.22 30.77
N ALA A 71 3.90 11.05 30.51
CA ALA A 71 2.86 11.78 31.23
C ALA A 71 2.82 11.31 32.69
N THR A 72 2.91 12.24 33.64
CA THR A 72 2.82 11.96 35.07
C THR A 72 1.37 11.99 35.53
N GLY A 73 0.77 10.83 35.81
CA GLY A 73 -0.56 10.68 36.39
C GLY A 73 -1.20 9.31 36.11
N GLU A 74 -1.93 8.74 37.06
CA GLU A 74 -2.54 7.40 36.95
C GLU A 74 -3.53 7.28 35.77
N ASP A 75 -4.29 8.35 35.48
CA ASP A 75 -5.27 8.38 34.37
C ASP A 75 -4.62 8.62 33.00
N ALA A 76 -3.44 9.25 32.95
CA ALA A 76 -2.72 9.52 31.69
C ALA A 76 -2.10 8.25 31.08
N GLY A 77 -1.99 7.18 31.87
CA GLY A 77 -1.51 5.87 31.42
C GLY A 77 -2.58 4.95 30.84
N SER A 78 -3.87 5.25 31.11
CA SER A 78 -5.01 4.45 30.69
C SER A 78 -5.31 4.60 29.19
N LEU A 79 -6.01 3.64 28.59
CA LEU A 79 -6.38 3.71 27.17
C LEU A 79 -7.36 4.87 26.91
N ASP A 80 -8.29 5.14 27.82
CA ASP A 80 -9.22 6.26 27.72
C ASP A 80 -8.51 7.62 27.87
N GLY A 81 -7.49 7.68 28.74
CA GLY A 81 -6.60 8.84 28.85
C GLY A 81 -5.82 9.09 27.55
N LEU A 82 -5.28 8.03 26.94
CA LEU A 82 -4.57 8.11 25.67
C LEU A 82 -5.48 8.56 24.50
N LEU A 83 -6.71 8.04 24.44
CA LEU A 83 -7.72 8.46 23.46
C LEU A 83 -8.04 9.96 23.57
N ARG A 84 -8.32 10.45 24.78
CA ARG A 84 -8.54 11.88 25.03
C ARG A 84 -7.31 12.69 24.64
N GLN A 85 -6.11 12.25 25.01
CA GLN A 85 -4.87 12.95 24.67
C GLN A 85 -4.66 13.09 23.15
N ALA A 86 -4.95 12.05 22.38
CA ALA A 86 -4.83 12.09 20.93
C ALA A 86 -5.86 13.04 20.29
N ALA A 87 -7.12 12.97 20.75
CA ALA A 87 -8.20 13.83 20.27
C ALA A 87 -7.94 15.31 20.61
N ASP A 88 -7.54 15.62 21.85
CA ASP A 88 -7.22 16.97 22.31
C ASP A 88 -6.03 17.55 21.55
N TRP A 89 -4.98 16.75 21.34
CA TRP A 89 -3.83 17.16 20.54
C TRP A 89 -4.25 17.48 19.09
N ALA A 90 -5.00 16.61 18.44
CA ALA A 90 -5.47 16.84 17.07
C ALA A 90 -6.37 18.10 16.99
N ALA A 91 -7.23 18.32 17.98
CA ALA A 91 -8.08 19.50 18.06
C ALA A 91 -7.27 20.81 18.21
N GLY A 92 -6.15 20.80 18.95
CA GLY A 92 -5.24 21.94 19.06
C GLY A 92 -4.36 22.15 17.83
N GLU A 93 -3.98 21.07 17.15
CA GLU A 93 -3.06 21.11 16.01
C GLU A 93 -3.74 21.56 14.70
N ARG A 94 -5.03 21.25 14.50
CA ARG A 94 -5.80 21.66 13.31
C ARG A 94 -5.83 23.18 13.10
N PRO A 95 -6.21 24.03 14.10
CA PRO A 95 -6.15 25.48 13.96
C PRO A 95 -4.75 26.02 13.64
N ARG A 96 -3.70 25.39 14.17
CA ARG A 96 -2.30 25.78 13.91
C ARG A 96 -1.94 25.61 12.44
N HIS A 97 -2.33 24.51 11.79
CA HIS A 97 -2.14 24.33 10.35
C HIS A 97 -3.08 25.21 9.51
N LEU A 98 -4.35 25.35 9.93
CA LEU A 98 -5.33 26.20 9.23
C LEU A 98 -4.91 27.67 9.17
N ALA A 99 -4.23 28.18 10.20
CA ALA A 99 -3.71 29.54 10.23
C ALA A 99 -2.74 29.85 9.08
N LEU A 100 -2.07 28.84 8.51
CA LEU A 100 -1.15 29.01 7.38
C LEU A 100 -1.86 29.52 6.11
N VAL A 101 -3.13 29.17 5.90
CA VAL A 101 -3.93 29.60 4.74
C VAL A 101 -5.03 30.61 5.10
N THR A 102 -5.10 31.00 6.38
CA THR A 102 -6.05 32.02 6.87
C THR A 102 -5.31 33.34 7.05
N PRO A 103 -5.51 34.35 6.19
CA PRO A 103 -4.78 35.61 6.28
C PRO A 103 -5.15 36.39 7.55
N GLY A 104 -4.14 36.95 8.21
CA GLY A 104 -4.33 37.94 9.27
C GLY A 104 -4.93 39.25 8.71
N GLN A 105 -5.54 40.06 9.59
CA GLN A 105 -6.09 41.36 9.18
C GLN A 105 -4.98 42.26 8.60
N GLY A 106 -5.10 42.64 7.33
CA GLY A 106 -4.13 43.49 6.62
C GLY A 106 -2.88 42.78 6.11
N GLU A 107 -2.83 41.44 6.16
CA GLU A 107 -1.71 40.66 5.62
C GLU A 107 -1.83 40.53 4.09
N GLU A 108 -0.88 41.13 3.35
CA GLU A 108 -0.74 40.91 1.92
C GLU A 108 0.09 39.65 1.66
N ARG A 109 -0.46 38.70 0.90
CA ARG A 109 0.22 37.44 0.52
C ARG A 109 0.60 37.43 -0.95
N PRO A 110 1.76 36.86 -1.31
CA PRO A 110 2.12 36.65 -2.71
C PRO A 110 1.09 35.80 -3.45
N GLU A 111 0.87 36.10 -4.73
CA GLU A 111 0.05 35.26 -5.61
C GLU A 111 0.60 33.81 -5.62
N GLY A 112 -0.30 32.82 -5.54
CA GLY A 112 0.06 31.40 -5.49
C GLY A 112 0.55 30.88 -4.13
N HIS A 113 0.49 31.69 -3.06
CA HIS A 113 0.87 31.27 -1.71
C HIS A 113 0.12 30.00 -1.25
N ASP A 114 -1.22 30.02 -1.26
CA ASP A 114 -2.03 28.90 -0.80
C ASP A 114 -1.83 27.64 -1.67
N GLU A 115 -1.62 27.81 -2.98
CA GLU A 115 -1.37 26.70 -3.91
C GLU A 115 -0.10 25.93 -3.56
N VAL A 116 1.00 26.64 -3.24
CA VAL A 116 2.26 26.01 -2.82
C VAL A 116 2.07 25.24 -1.52
N LEU A 117 1.40 25.85 -0.53
CA LEU A 117 1.17 25.22 0.76
C LEU A 117 0.30 23.97 0.63
N VAL A 118 -0.79 24.04 -0.13
CA VAL A 118 -1.67 22.90 -0.40
C VAL A 118 -0.90 21.75 -1.05
N ARG A 119 -0.10 22.03 -2.08
CA ARG A 119 0.67 21.00 -2.80
C ARG A 119 1.66 20.30 -1.87
N ARG A 120 2.40 21.07 -1.07
CA ARG A 120 3.38 20.53 -0.10
C ARG A 120 2.70 19.75 1.02
N ALA A 121 1.58 20.23 1.56
CA ALA A 121 0.83 19.53 2.59
C ALA A 121 0.32 18.16 2.10
N VAL A 122 -0.26 18.12 0.88
CA VAL A 122 -0.74 16.87 0.27
C VAL A 122 0.43 15.91 -0.05
N LEU A 123 1.58 16.41 -0.51
CA LEU A 123 2.76 15.55 -0.70
C LEU A 123 3.32 15.00 0.62
N GLY A 124 3.39 15.83 1.67
CA GLY A 124 3.90 15.46 2.99
C GLY A 124 3.04 14.41 3.71
N CYS A 125 1.73 14.39 3.44
CA CYS A 125 0.80 13.38 3.97
C CYS A 125 0.73 12.10 3.11
N ALA A 126 1.18 12.13 1.85
CA ALA A 126 0.95 11.06 0.88
C ALA A 126 1.43 9.67 1.34
N PRO A 127 2.64 9.49 1.93
CA PRO A 127 3.10 8.16 2.32
C PRO A 127 2.20 7.43 3.32
N LEU A 128 1.56 8.16 4.23
CA LEU A 128 0.64 7.62 5.23
C LEU A 128 -0.80 7.54 4.68
N ALA A 129 -1.28 8.61 4.03
CA ALA A 129 -2.68 8.72 3.61
C ALA A 129 -3.04 7.77 2.45
N LEU A 130 -2.11 7.52 1.50
CA LEU A 130 -2.33 6.56 0.40
C LEU A 130 -2.52 5.12 0.88
N LEU A 131 -2.10 4.80 2.10
CA LEU A 131 -2.14 3.46 2.69
C LEU A 131 -2.98 3.43 3.96
N SER A 132 -3.94 4.34 4.10
CA SER A 132 -4.82 4.40 5.26
C SER A 132 -5.63 3.10 5.40
N GLY A 133 -5.42 2.39 6.51
CA GLY A 133 -5.97 1.06 6.80
C GLY A 133 -5.06 -0.12 6.43
N ALA A 134 -4.00 0.09 5.64
CA ALA A 134 -3.11 -0.99 5.17
C ALA A 134 -2.36 -1.72 6.29
N TRP A 135 -2.22 -1.12 7.47
CA TRP A 135 -1.59 -1.77 8.62
C TRP A 135 -2.44 -2.87 9.24
N LEU A 136 -3.75 -2.92 8.96
CA LEU A 136 -4.63 -4.01 9.37
C LEU A 136 -4.56 -5.22 8.42
N GLN A 137 -3.92 -5.06 7.25
CA GLN A 137 -3.72 -6.16 6.31
C GLN A 137 -3.04 -7.34 7.04
N TRP A 138 -3.44 -8.56 6.69
CA TRP A 138 -2.89 -9.82 7.22
C TRP A 138 -3.21 -10.18 8.67
N LEU A 139 -3.90 -9.33 9.45
CA LEU A 139 -4.40 -9.71 10.77
C LEU A 139 -5.46 -10.83 10.69
N SER A 140 -6.20 -10.89 9.58
CA SER A 140 -7.05 -12.02 9.22
C SER A 140 -6.26 -13.07 8.43
N ALA A 141 -6.38 -14.33 8.87
CA ALA A 141 -5.72 -15.49 8.33
C ALA A 141 -6.66 -16.72 8.42
N PRO A 142 -6.42 -17.78 7.62
CA PRO A 142 -7.26 -18.98 7.67
C PRO A 142 -7.38 -19.59 9.07
N GLY A 143 -6.32 -19.52 9.88
CA GLY A 143 -6.32 -20.07 11.24
C GLY A 143 -7.13 -19.31 12.29
N ASN A 144 -7.56 -18.08 12.00
CA ASN A 144 -8.28 -17.23 12.96
C ASN A 144 -9.57 -16.63 12.37
N ALA A 145 -10.06 -17.21 11.28
CA ALA A 145 -11.24 -16.80 10.54
C ALA A 145 -12.55 -16.88 11.35
N ASP A 146 -12.58 -17.67 12.43
CA ASP A 146 -13.71 -17.84 13.34
C ASP A 146 -13.53 -17.09 14.69
N ASP A 147 -12.46 -16.31 14.85
CA ASP A 147 -12.18 -15.53 16.07
C ASP A 147 -12.95 -14.20 16.08
N PRO A 148 -13.80 -13.92 17.10
CA PRO A 148 -14.54 -12.64 17.22
C PRO A 148 -13.66 -11.38 17.14
N LEU A 149 -12.44 -11.42 17.71
CA LEU A 149 -11.48 -10.32 17.59
C LEU A 149 -11.18 -10.02 16.11
N VAL A 150 -10.93 -11.07 15.34
CA VAL A 150 -10.52 -10.97 13.94
C VAL A 150 -11.70 -10.53 13.08
N LEU A 151 -12.92 -10.94 13.39
CA LEU A 151 -14.13 -10.44 12.73
C LEU A 151 -14.28 -8.93 12.89
N HIS A 152 -14.03 -8.37 14.08
CA HIS A 152 -14.03 -6.92 14.29
C HIS A 152 -12.94 -6.21 13.48
N ILE A 153 -11.73 -6.77 13.45
CA ILE A 153 -10.60 -6.21 12.67
C ILE A 153 -10.91 -6.25 11.17
N LEU A 154 -11.42 -7.37 10.67
CA LEU A 154 -11.72 -7.53 9.25
C LEU A 154 -12.86 -6.59 8.82
N ALA A 155 -13.83 -6.32 9.70
CA ALA A 155 -14.88 -5.35 9.41
C ALA A 155 -14.37 -3.91 9.30
N LEU A 156 -13.41 -3.52 10.16
CA LEU A 156 -12.71 -2.23 10.04
C LEU A 156 -11.95 -2.16 8.72
N TYR A 157 -11.20 -3.21 8.41
CA TYR A 157 -10.40 -3.27 7.21
C TYR A 157 -11.25 -3.24 5.93
N ALA A 158 -12.34 -4.02 5.88
CA ALA A 158 -13.30 -4.04 4.78
C ALA A 158 -13.91 -2.65 4.52
N SER A 159 -14.24 -1.92 5.59
CA SER A 159 -14.64 -0.52 5.50
C SER A 159 -13.54 0.34 4.87
N ASP A 160 -12.30 0.27 5.38
CA ASP A 160 -11.18 1.11 4.92
C ASP A 160 -10.79 0.84 3.45
N VAL A 161 -10.88 -0.40 2.98
CA VAL A 161 -10.61 -0.76 1.57
C VAL A 161 -11.82 -0.54 0.65
N GLY A 162 -13.01 -0.34 1.20
CA GLY A 162 -14.24 -0.14 0.44
C GLY A 162 -14.72 -1.41 -0.24
N ALA A 163 -14.80 -2.50 0.53
CA ALA A 163 -15.19 -3.84 0.08
C ALA A 163 -16.31 -3.81 -0.98
N GLY A 164 -16.12 -4.57 -2.06
CA GLY A 164 -17.06 -4.68 -3.17
C GLY A 164 -17.01 -3.56 -4.21
N HIS A 165 -16.13 -2.56 -4.04
CA HIS A 165 -16.00 -1.47 -5.00
C HIS A 165 -14.54 -1.23 -5.43
N PRO A 166 -14.24 -1.22 -6.73
CA PRO A 166 -12.90 -0.95 -7.23
C PRO A 166 -12.52 0.50 -6.96
N ALA A 167 -11.27 0.73 -6.56
CA ALA A 167 -10.72 2.04 -6.22
C ALA A 167 -11.55 2.82 -5.18
N ALA A 168 -12.18 2.11 -4.23
CA ALA A 168 -12.99 2.71 -3.18
C ALA A 168 -12.26 2.81 -1.83
N SER A 169 -10.98 2.42 -1.73
CA SER A 169 -10.22 2.52 -0.49
C SER A 169 -9.99 3.96 -0.05
N ARG A 170 -9.69 4.18 1.24
CA ARG A 170 -9.36 5.53 1.76
C ARG A 170 -8.16 6.12 1.01
N GLY A 171 -7.18 5.28 0.70
CA GLY A 171 -6.04 5.63 -0.15
C GLY A 171 -6.43 5.99 -1.59
N SER A 172 -7.46 5.36 -2.15
CA SER A 172 -7.97 5.71 -3.49
C SER A 172 -8.61 7.11 -3.52
N ALA A 173 -9.37 7.47 -2.49
CA ALA A 173 -9.87 8.83 -2.35
C ALA A 173 -8.73 9.86 -2.23
N TYR A 174 -7.63 9.49 -1.55
CA TYR A 174 -6.46 10.35 -1.45
C TYR A 174 -5.68 10.46 -2.77
N LEU A 175 -5.61 9.35 -3.52
CA LEU A 175 -5.03 9.33 -4.85
C LEU A 175 -5.80 10.23 -5.83
N GLU A 176 -7.12 10.33 -5.70
CA GLU A 176 -7.94 11.26 -6.49
C GLU A 176 -7.62 12.73 -6.16
N LEU A 177 -7.40 13.06 -4.89
CA LEU A 177 -6.91 14.39 -4.49
C LEU A 177 -5.55 14.69 -5.13
N LEU A 178 -4.60 13.75 -5.09
CA LEU A 178 -3.30 13.89 -5.78
C LEU A 178 -3.44 14.07 -7.29
N ARG A 179 -4.36 13.35 -7.95
CA ARG A 179 -4.62 13.46 -9.39
C ARG A 179 -5.18 14.83 -9.76
N ARG A 180 -6.18 15.31 -9.00
CA ARG A 180 -6.75 16.65 -9.19
C ARG A 180 -5.69 17.74 -9.09
N LEU A 181 -4.75 17.58 -8.16
CA LEU A 181 -3.62 18.50 -7.99
C LEU A 181 -2.43 18.25 -8.93
N ARG A 182 -2.48 17.24 -9.80
CA ARG A 182 -1.36 16.83 -10.67
C ARG A 182 -0.08 16.57 -9.87
N LEU A 183 -0.22 15.68 -8.88
CA LEU A 183 0.83 15.24 -7.96
C LEU A 183 0.97 13.72 -7.90
N ALA A 184 0.26 13.00 -8.78
CA ALA A 184 0.11 11.55 -8.72
C ALA A 184 1.16 10.78 -9.55
N GLU A 185 2.18 11.43 -10.12
CA GLU A 185 3.10 10.80 -11.08
C GLU A 185 3.81 9.56 -10.51
N ASN A 186 4.12 9.60 -9.22
CA ASN A 186 4.79 8.51 -8.50
C ASN A 186 3.87 7.84 -7.46
N ALA A 187 2.59 8.18 -7.41
CA ALA A 187 1.70 7.78 -6.31
C ALA A 187 1.17 6.34 -6.43
N ALA A 188 1.25 5.71 -7.60
CA ALA A 188 0.79 4.34 -7.82
C ALA A 188 1.72 3.56 -8.78
N PRO A 189 2.03 2.28 -8.50
CA PRO A 189 1.83 1.59 -7.21
C PRO A 189 2.59 2.26 -6.05
N ALA A 190 2.19 2.03 -4.81
CA ALA A 190 2.70 2.74 -3.63
C ALA A 190 4.23 2.71 -3.53
N ALA A 191 4.87 1.59 -3.91
CA ALA A 191 6.33 1.48 -3.93
C ALA A 191 7.02 2.57 -4.76
N ARG A 192 6.39 3.05 -5.84
CA ARG A 192 6.93 4.14 -6.70
C ARG A 192 7.02 5.47 -5.97
N LEU A 193 6.22 5.68 -4.92
CA LEU A 193 6.18 6.94 -4.17
C LEU A 193 7.56 7.26 -3.57
N THR A 194 8.33 6.22 -3.26
CA THR A 194 9.71 6.35 -2.78
C THR A 194 10.65 7.04 -3.78
N GLY A 195 10.32 7.06 -5.07
CA GLY A 195 11.05 7.82 -6.08
C GLY A 195 10.75 9.32 -6.09
N ASP A 196 9.69 9.77 -5.41
CA ASP A 196 9.32 11.18 -5.38
C ASP A 196 10.23 11.97 -4.45
N GLN A 197 11.09 12.79 -5.04
CA GLN A 197 12.06 13.62 -4.35
C GLN A 197 11.44 14.88 -3.73
N ARG A 198 10.18 15.20 -4.06
CA ARG A 198 9.44 16.32 -3.45
C ARG A 198 8.95 15.99 -2.04
N ILE A 199 8.86 14.70 -1.71
CA ILE A 199 8.46 14.22 -0.39
C ILE A 199 9.73 14.03 0.44
N PRO A 200 9.83 14.55 1.67
CA PRO A 200 11.01 14.32 2.51
C PRO A 200 11.07 12.90 3.07
N ASP A 201 12.28 12.40 3.36
CA ASP A 201 12.50 11.05 3.90
C ASP A 201 11.81 10.82 5.26
N SER A 202 11.63 11.89 6.05
CA SER A 202 10.91 11.84 7.33
C SER A 202 9.45 11.41 7.18
N ALA A 203 8.79 11.78 6.09
CA ALA A 203 7.38 11.44 5.84
C ALA A 203 7.14 9.93 5.67
N PHE A 204 8.18 9.16 5.32
CA PHE A 204 8.08 7.71 5.17
C PHE A 204 8.26 6.93 6.49
N ARG A 205 8.74 7.56 7.58
CA ARG A 205 9.14 6.85 8.80
C ARG A 205 7.99 6.07 9.45
N LEU A 206 6.87 6.75 9.71
CA LEU A 206 5.67 6.16 10.30
C LEU A 206 5.07 5.05 9.43
N PRO A 207 4.70 5.30 8.15
CA PRO A 207 4.07 4.28 7.34
C PRO A 207 5.01 3.11 7.02
N ALA A 208 6.33 3.33 6.90
CA ALA A 208 7.28 2.23 6.73
C ALA A 208 7.23 1.24 7.90
N LEU A 209 7.17 1.74 9.14
CA LEU A 209 7.11 0.87 10.31
C LEU A 209 5.74 0.19 10.45
N LEU A 210 4.64 0.90 10.17
CA LEU A 210 3.28 0.35 10.16
C LEU A 210 3.16 -0.83 9.18
N LEU A 211 3.63 -0.65 7.93
CA LEU A 211 3.62 -1.71 6.92
C LEU A 211 4.55 -2.86 7.29
N ALA A 212 5.72 -2.56 7.85
CA ALA A 212 6.63 -3.58 8.33
C ALA A 212 6.01 -4.46 9.42
N MET A 213 5.30 -3.86 10.38
CA MET A 213 4.58 -4.59 11.42
C MET A 213 3.43 -5.43 10.82
N SER A 214 2.67 -4.88 9.86
CA SER A 214 1.53 -5.60 9.26
C SER A 214 1.91 -6.85 8.47
N ARG A 215 3.18 -6.97 8.04
CA ARG A 215 3.71 -8.21 7.43
C ARG A 215 4.14 -9.27 8.45
N ARG A 216 4.13 -8.95 9.74
CA ARG A 216 4.38 -9.87 10.87
C ARG A 216 3.32 -9.69 11.97
N PRO A 217 2.03 -9.86 11.65
CA PRO A 217 0.94 -9.54 12.57
C PRO A 217 0.97 -10.35 13.87
N ASP A 218 1.51 -11.57 13.86
CA ASP A 218 1.66 -12.38 15.07
C ASP A 218 2.65 -11.80 16.09
N ASP A 219 3.64 -11.04 15.62
CA ASP A 219 4.66 -10.41 16.47
C ASP A 219 4.23 -9.03 17.01
N PHE A 220 3.30 -8.36 16.31
CA PHE A 220 2.98 -6.94 16.50
C PHE A 220 1.48 -6.62 16.61
N ARG A 221 0.61 -7.62 16.82
CA ARG A 221 -0.85 -7.44 16.84
C ARG A 221 -1.30 -6.30 17.75
N GLY A 222 -0.80 -6.28 18.99
CA GLY A 222 -1.14 -5.24 19.97
C GLY A 222 -0.65 -3.87 19.54
N GLU A 223 0.62 -3.76 19.10
CA GLU A 223 1.19 -2.51 18.63
C GLU A 223 0.45 -1.94 17.39
N ILE A 224 0.03 -2.79 16.46
CA ILE A 224 -0.76 -2.41 15.28
C ILE A 224 -2.13 -1.87 15.69
N LEU A 225 -2.87 -2.57 16.56
CA LEU A 225 -4.19 -2.11 17.00
C LEU A 225 -4.09 -0.82 17.84
N GLY A 226 -3.05 -0.68 18.66
CA GLY A 226 -2.79 0.58 19.37
C GLY A 226 -2.54 1.74 18.44
N ALA A 227 -1.75 1.53 17.37
CA ALA A 227 -1.48 2.55 16.37
C ALA A 227 -2.73 2.91 15.53
N ASP A 228 -3.51 1.91 15.11
CA ASP A 228 -4.79 2.11 14.41
C ASP A 228 -5.78 2.92 15.27
N LEU A 229 -5.92 2.56 16.55
CA LEU A 229 -6.78 3.27 17.48
C LEU A 229 -6.35 4.74 17.64
N CYS A 230 -5.05 5.00 17.73
CA CYS A 230 -4.51 6.37 17.75
C CYS A 230 -4.87 7.14 16.48
N LEU A 231 -4.68 6.55 15.30
CA LEU A 231 -4.99 7.19 14.01
C LEU A 231 -6.49 7.50 13.89
N ARG A 232 -7.37 6.61 14.35
CA ARG A 232 -8.83 6.87 14.38
C ARG A 232 -9.24 7.90 15.43
N ALA A 233 -8.53 8.00 16.54
CA ALA A 233 -8.75 9.06 17.53
C ALA A 233 -8.31 10.44 17.03
N VAL A 234 -7.23 10.48 16.23
CA VAL A 234 -6.78 11.70 15.55
C VAL A 234 -7.70 12.09 14.40
N GLY A 235 -8.23 11.11 13.65
CA GLY A 235 -9.08 11.37 12.48
C GLY A 235 -8.31 11.97 11.32
N LEU A 236 -8.89 12.93 10.61
CA LEU A 236 -8.22 13.63 9.50
C LEU A 236 -6.91 14.25 9.99
N LEU A 237 -5.80 13.96 9.29
CA LEU A 237 -4.49 14.50 9.61
C LEU A 237 -4.55 16.03 9.68
N PRO A 238 -4.05 16.67 10.77
CA PRO A 238 -4.17 18.12 10.94
C PRO A 238 -3.63 18.96 9.77
N ALA A 239 -2.58 18.50 9.10
CA ALA A 239 -2.00 19.16 7.92
C ALA A 239 -2.91 19.17 6.68
N LEU A 240 -3.99 18.39 6.65
CA LEU A 240 -5.00 18.42 5.60
C LEU A 240 -6.11 19.45 5.86
N GLU A 241 -6.19 20.02 7.07
CA GLU A 241 -7.15 21.09 7.39
C GLU A 241 -7.03 22.31 6.45
N PRO A 242 -5.82 22.89 6.21
CA PRO A 242 -5.68 23.96 5.23
C PRO A 242 -6.09 23.53 3.81
N VAL A 243 -5.82 22.28 3.43
CA VAL A 243 -6.22 21.75 2.11
C VAL A 243 -7.73 21.70 1.98
N ARG A 244 -8.43 21.24 3.03
CA ARG A 244 -9.90 21.23 3.10
C ARG A 244 -10.50 22.62 3.04
N ALA A 245 -9.87 23.60 3.71
CA ALA A 245 -10.34 24.99 3.68
C ALA A 245 -10.19 25.63 2.28
N VAL A 246 -9.08 25.39 1.59
CA VAL A 246 -8.83 25.92 0.24
C VAL A 246 -9.62 25.15 -0.82
N LEU A 247 -9.81 23.83 -0.63
CA LEU A 247 -10.46 22.93 -1.58
C LEU A 247 -11.61 22.14 -0.91
N PRO A 248 -12.70 22.80 -0.48
CA PRO A 248 -13.77 22.13 0.27
C PRO A 248 -14.46 21.01 -0.52
N THR A 249 -14.53 21.13 -1.85
CA THR A 249 -15.05 20.08 -2.75
C THR A 249 -13.93 19.30 -3.46
N GLY A 250 -12.69 19.45 -2.99
CA GLY A 250 -11.48 18.90 -3.58
C GLY A 250 -11.33 17.38 -3.41
N ALA A 251 -11.95 16.81 -2.37
CA ALA A 251 -11.98 15.38 -2.10
C ALA A 251 -13.26 15.02 -1.35
N ASP A 252 -13.53 13.72 -1.22
CA ASP A 252 -14.48 13.21 -0.23
C ASP A 252 -13.79 13.16 1.15
N TRP A 253 -13.95 14.23 1.92
CA TRP A 253 -13.28 14.41 3.21
C TRP A 253 -13.71 13.40 4.26
N ALA A 254 -14.97 12.95 4.25
CA ALA A 254 -15.46 11.92 5.17
C ALA A 254 -14.79 10.58 4.86
N THR A 255 -14.62 10.26 3.57
CA THR A 255 -13.88 9.06 3.17
C THR A 255 -12.40 9.13 3.53
N LEU A 256 -11.77 10.31 3.52
CA LEU A 256 -10.38 10.49 3.93
C LEU A 256 -10.17 10.41 5.45
N ASP A 257 -11.15 10.79 6.25
CA ASP A 257 -11.06 10.80 7.71
C ASP A 257 -11.27 9.39 8.31
N PRO A 258 -10.23 8.73 8.88
CA PRO A 258 -10.37 7.41 9.49
C PRO A 258 -11.29 7.35 10.72
N ALA A 259 -11.64 8.51 11.30
CA ALA A 259 -12.63 8.62 12.39
C ALA A 259 -14.07 8.62 11.85
N ASP A 260 -14.29 8.98 10.59
CA ASP A 260 -15.62 9.06 9.99
C ASP A 260 -16.10 7.71 9.45
N ARG A 261 -17.42 7.51 9.56
CA ARG A 261 -18.10 6.34 9.03
C ARG A 261 -18.15 6.40 7.51
N ARG A 262 -18.02 5.23 6.88
CA ARG A 262 -18.28 5.05 5.44
C ARG A 262 -19.73 4.69 5.13
N ALA A 263 -20.42 4.07 6.08
CA ALA A 263 -21.86 3.82 6.03
C ALA A 263 -22.59 4.72 7.04
N ALA A 264 -23.85 5.05 6.75
CA ALA A 264 -24.64 5.92 7.63
C ALA A 264 -24.95 5.28 9.00
N GLU A 265 -24.99 3.95 9.06
CA GLU A 265 -25.39 3.17 10.23
C GLU A 265 -24.21 2.43 10.89
N GLY A 266 -24.34 2.12 12.18
CA GLY A 266 -23.36 1.34 12.96
C GLY A 266 -22.41 2.17 13.84
N PRO A 267 -21.53 1.48 14.60
CA PRO A 267 -20.58 2.13 15.50
C PRO A 267 -19.57 2.98 14.71
N LEU A 268 -19.04 4.02 15.37
CA LEU A 268 -17.92 4.78 14.82
C LEU A 268 -16.70 3.85 14.62
N PRO A 269 -15.84 4.11 13.62
CA PRO A 269 -14.61 3.35 13.42
C PRO A 269 -13.75 3.26 14.68
N VAL A 270 -13.66 4.32 15.48
CA VAL A 270 -12.92 4.32 16.75
C VAL A 270 -13.52 3.37 17.79
N GLU A 271 -14.86 3.27 17.85
CA GLU A 271 -15.57 2.36 18.76
C GLU A 271 -15.36 0.91 18.35
N ARG A 272 -15.42 0.63 17.04
CA ARG A 272 -15.17 -0.71 16.50
C ARG A 272 -13.71 -1.14 16.69
N CYS A 273 -12.76 -0.23 16.52
CA CYS A 273 -11.35 -0.48 16.85
C CYS A 273 -11.15 -0.72 18.35
N ARG A 274 -11.85 0.04 19.20
CA ARG A 274 -11.83 -0.17 20.65
C ARG A 274 -12.36 -1.55 21.03
N ALA A 275 -13.46 -2.02 20.44
CA ALA A 275 -13.98 -3.37 20.67
C ALA A 275 -12.95 -4.46 20.32
N ALA A 276 -12.22 -4.30 19.20
CA ALA A 276 -11.12 -5.21 18.87
C ALA A 276 -9.97 -5.13 19.90
N VAL A 277 -9.60 -3.94 20.36
CA VAL A 277 -8.60 -3.79 21.42
C VAL A 277 -9.03 -4.46 22.72
N ASP A 278 -10.28 -4.27 23.15
CA ASP A 278 -10.80 -4.86 24.38
C ASP A 278 -10.80 -6.39 24.30
N ALA A 279 -11.23 -6.97 23.16
CA ALA A 279 -11.18 -8.40 22.92
C ALA A 279 -9.73 -8.96 22.91
N LEU A 280 -8.77 -8.20 22.38
CA LEU A 280 -7.36 -8.57 22.45
C LEU A 280 -6.84 -8.56 23.90
N VAL A 281 -7.18 -7.54 24.67
CA VAL A 281 -6.75 -7.39 26.07
C VAL A 281 -7.37 -8.47 26.95
N GLU A 282 -8.63 -8.81 26.73
CA GLU A 282 -9.28 -9.95 27.42
C GLU A 282 -8.54 -11.26 27.16
N ARG A 283 -8.11 -11.48 25.90
CA ARG A 283 -7.40 -12.70 25.49
C ARG A 283 -5.95 -12.76 25.97
N GLU A 284 -5.22 -11.66 25.89
CA GLU A 284 -3.76 -11.62 26.09
C GLU A 284 -3.33 -10.98 27.42
N GLY A 285 -4.29 -10.49 28.22
CA GLY A 285 -4.06 -9.85 29.52
C GLY A 285 -3.17 -8.61 29.43
N GLU A 286 -2.37 -8.38 30.49
CA GLU A 286 -1.46 -7.23 30.55
C GLU A 286 -0.45 -7.18 29.41
N ARG A 287 -0.03 -8.33 28.85
CA ARG A 287 0.88 -8.36 27.70
C ARG A 287 0.24 -7.71 26.48
N GLY A 288 -1.02 -8.03 26.21
CA GLY A 288 -1.79 -7.41 25.12
C GLY A 288 -2.03 -5.93 25.38
N ALA A 289 -2.40 -5.57 26.61
CA ALA A 289 -2.63 -4.18 27.01
C ALA A 289 -1.37 -3.32 26.89
N ASP A 290 -0.20 -3.82 27.31
CA ASP A 290 1.08 -3.14 27.17
C ASP A 290 1.48 -2.93 25.71
N ALA A 291 1.29 -3.95 24.87
CA ALA A 291 1.56 -3.84 23.43
C ALA A 291 0.67 -2.78 22.77
N VAL A 292 -0.62 -2.75 23.09
CA VAL A 292 -1.56 -1.72 22.61
C VAL A 292 -1.14 -0.32 23.07
N ARG A 293 -0.87 -0.15 24.38
CA ARG A 293 -0.41 1.14 24.92
C ARG A 293 0.90 1.60 24.27
N SER A 294 1.83 0.67 24.03
CA SER A 294 3.11 0.94 23.36
C SER A 294 2.90 1.42 21.92
N GLY A 295 2.11 0.70 21.13
CA GLY A 295 1.78 1.08 19.75
C GLY A 295 1.05 2.42 19.67
N PHE A 296 0.09 2.68 20.55
CA PHE A 296 -0.63 3.94 20.62
C PHE A 296 0.30 5.11 20.91
N ARG A 297 1.12 5.01 21.97
CA ARG A 297 2.05 6.08 22.37
C ARG A 297 3.08 6.36 21.29
N TRP A 298 3.62 5.31 20.67
CA TRP A 298 4.55 5.45 19.55
C TRP A 298 3.92 6.20 18.39
N MET A 299 2.70 5.82 17.99
CA MET A 299 1.99 6.45 16.88
C MET A 299 1.73 7.93 17.17
N LEU A 300 1.24 8.27 18.37
CA LEU A 300 0.96 9.66 18.76
C LEU A 300 2.24 10.50 18.82
N ALA A 301 3.32 9.98 19.41
CA ALA A 301 4.61 10.67 19.47
C ALA A 301 5.17 10.94 18.06
N GLY A 302 5.12 9.93 17.18
CA GLY A 302 5.58 10.09 15.81
C GLY A 302 4.69 11.04 14.98
N LEU A 303 3.37 11.06 15.20
CA LEU A 303 2.47 12.03 14.56
C LEU A 303 2.78 13.46 14.97
N ARG A 304 3.14 13.70 16.24
CA ARG A 304 3.58 15.01 16.72
C ARG A 304 4.87 15.46 16.04
N GLU A 305 5.90 14.61 16.03
CA GLU A 305 7.18 14.91 15.35
C GLU A 305 6.97 15.17 13.85
N TRP A 306 6.17 14.34 13.19
CA TRP A 306 5.84 14.50 11.77
C TRP A 306 5.06 15.79 11.51
N SER A 307 4.05 16.11 12.34
CA SER A 307 3.24 17.32 12.22
C SER A 307 4.09 18.58 12.41
N ASP A 308 4.96 18.60 13.41
CA ASP A 308 5.87 19.72 13.67
C ASP A 308 6.86 19.93 12.51
N ALA A 309 7.44 18.85 11.99
CA ALA A 309 8.36 18.92 10.86
C ALA A 309 7.66 19.42 9.58
N LEU A 310 6.47 18.89 9.28
CA LEU A 310 5.69 19.33 8.12
C LEU A 310 5.22 20.78 8.29
N HIS A 311 4.75 21.16 9.48
CA HIS A 311 4.34 22.54 9.76
C HIS A 311 5.51 23.52 9.55
N ALA A 312 6.70 23.20 10.06
CA ALA A 312 7.90 24.03 9.87
C ALA A 312 8.26 24.17 8.38
N GLU A 313 8.16 23.08 7.60
CA GLU A 313 8.37 23.12 6.15
C GLU A 313 7.33 24.02 5.45
N LEU A 314 6.06 23.91 5.83
CA LEU A 314 4.99 24.74 5.26
C LEU A 314 5.16 26.22 5.60
N VAL A 315 5.54 26.55 6.85
CA VAL A 315 5.87 27.93 7.25
C VAL A 315 7.02 28.46 6.39
N ALA A 316 8.09 27.68 6.22
CA ALA A 316 9.23 28.08 5.39
C ALA A 316 8.84 28.27 3.92
N ALA A 317 7.99 27.39 3.35
CA ALA A 317 7.47 27.51 2.00
C ALA A 317 6.56 28.73 1.77
N GLY A 318 6.08 29.34 2.86
CA GLY A 318 5.43 30.65 2.85
C GLY A 318 6.34 31.77 2.34
N ASP A 319 7.66 31.64 2.47
CA ASP A 319 8.65 32.54 1.86
C ASP A 319 8.96 32.11 0.41
N PRO A 320 8.67 32.97 -0.60
CA PRO A 320 9.02 32.70 -2.00
C PRO A 320 10.51 32.39 -2.24
N ALA A 321 11.42 32.97 -1.45
CA ALA A 321 12.86 32.71 -1.59
C ALA A 321 13.24 31.30 -1.15
N PHE A 322 12.67 30.81 -0.05
CA PHE A 322 12.85 29.43 0.39
C PHE A 322 12.33 28.42 -0.64
N ASP A 323 11.13 28.67 -1.18
CA ASP A 323 10.52 27.75 -2.15
C ASP A 323 11.34 27.68 -3.47
N MET A 324 11.83 28.82 -3.94
CA MET A 324 12.75 28.89 -5.09
C MET A 324 14.08 28.20 -4.79
N ALA A 325 14.61 28.34 -3.57
CA ALA A 325 15.84 27.68 -3.15
C ALA A 325 15.70 26.14 -3.23
N GLU A 326 14.59 25.59 -2.74
CA GLU A 326 14.33 24.15 -2.81
C GLU A 326 14.14 23.64 -4.24
N LEU A 327 13.42 24.39 -5.09
CA LEU A 327 13.33 24.08 -6.52
C LEU A 327 14.72 24.03 -7.18
N MET A 328 15.57 25.01 -6.89
CA MET A 328 16.91 25.07 -7.44
C MET A 328 17.80 23.93 -6.92
N ARG A 329 17.66 23.56 -5.64
CA ARG A 329 18.35 22.40 -5.05
C ARG A 329 17.96 21.11 -5.78
N LEU A 330 16.67 20.92 -6.04
CA LEU A 330 16.14 19.76 -6.76
C LEU A 330 16.65 19.66 -8.21
N ARG A 331 16.80 20.79 -8.92
CA ARG A 331 17.25 20.84 -10.34
C ARG A 331 18.77 21.03 -10.50
N SER A 332 19.48 21.19 -9.39
CA SER A 332 20.90 21.55 -9.36
C SER A 332 21.79 20.54 -10.08
N ARG A 333 21.50 19.24 -9.90
CA ARG A 333 22.29 18.15 -10.46
C ARG A 333 22.21 18.12 -11.97
N GLU A 334 21.01 18.21 -12.54
CA GLU A 334 20.81 18.18 -13.98
C GLU A 334 21.37 19.45 -14.62
N GLY A 335 21.09 20.62 -14.02
CA GLY A 335 21.54 21.90 -14.57
C GLY A 335 23.06 22.08 -14.55
N ALA A 336 23.76 21.52 -13.55
CA ALA A 336 25.22 21.63 -13.43
C ALA A 336 25.98 20.96 -14.59
N VAL A 337 25.35 20.04 -15.34
CA VAL A 337 25.97 19.31 -16.45
C VAL A 337 26.01 20.12 -17.75
N TYR A 338 25.10 21.08 -17.94
CA TYR A 338 24.94 21.75 -19.24
C TYR A 338 25.53 23.17 -19.27
N HIS A 339 25.60 23.86 -18.14
CA HIS A 339 25.85 25.31 -18.11
C HIS A 339 27.32 25.70 -17.85
N HIS A 340 28.27 25.05 -18.52
CA HIS A 340 29.71 25.29 -18.33
C HIS A 340 30.22 26.61 -18.95
N GLN A 341 29.55 27.11 -20.00
CA GLN A 341 30.00 28.28 -20.76
C GLN A 341 29.27 29.57 -20.37
N PHE A 342 28.08 29.48 -19.78
CA PHE A 342 27.33 30.65 -19.36
C PHE A 342 27.89 31.20 -18.05
N LEU A 343 28.45 32.40 -18.09
CA LEU A 343 29.02 33.06 -16.92
C LEU A 343 27.99 33.95 -16.23
N LEU A 344 27.90 33.80 -14.91
CA LEU A 344 27.11 34.65 -14.04
C LEU A 344 28.05 35.22 -12.97
N GLU A 345 28.21 36.55 -12.97
CA GLU A 345 29.24 37.27 -12.19
C GLU A 345 30.65 36.68 -12.37
N GLY A 346 31.02 36.35 -13.62
CA GLY A 346 32.35 35.83 -13.95
C GLY A 346 32.59 34.36 -13.58
N LYS A 347 31.62 33.69 -12.96
CA LYS A 347 31.69 32.26 -12.60
C LYS A 347 30.72 31.43 -13.44
N PRO A 348 31.13 30.24 -13.94
CA PRO A 348 30.22 29.35 -14.70
C PRO A 348 28.98 28.97 -13.90
N LEU A 349 27.79 29.07 -14.52
CA LEU A 349 26.52 28.70 -13.90
C LEU A 349 26.51 27.23 -13.46
N ALA A 350 27.19 26.33 -14.18
CA ALA A 350 27.36 24.94 -13.74
C ALA A 350 27.97 24.81 -12.33
N ARG A 351 28.94 25.68 -12.00
CA ARG A 351 29.58 25.68 -10.68
C ARG A 351 28.65 26.26 -9.62
N TRP A 352 27.92 27.33 -9.95
CA TRP A 352 26.89 27.84 -9.05
C TRP A 352 25.81 26.79 -8.74
N LEU A 353 25.35 26.04 -9.75
CA LEU A 353 24.38 24.97 -9.57
C LEU A 353 24.95 23.81 -8.75
N ALA A 354 26.23 23.45 -8.93
CA ALA A 354 26.87 22.43 -8.09
C ALA A 354 26.88 22.83 -6.60
N GLU A 355 27.20 24.08 -6.29
CA GLU A 355 27.21 24.63 -4.92
C GLU A 355 25.79 24.84 -4.36
N CYS A 356 24.83 25.20 -5.23
CA CYS A 356 23.41 25.35 -4.89
C CYS A 356 22.78 24.08 -4.28
N ARG A 357 23.39 22.91 -4.50
CA ARG A 357 22.94 21.65 -3.88
C ARG A 357 23.01 21.69 -2.36
N THR A 358 23.98 22.41 -1.81
CA THR A 358 24.22 22.53 -0.37
C THR A 358 23.88 23.91 0.16
N ASP A 359 24.12 24.96 -0.62
CA ASP A 359 23.83 26.34 -0.25
C ASP A 359 23.25 27.11 -1.46
N PRO A 360 21.91 27.19 -1.58
CA PRO A 360 21.24 27.86 -2.70
C PRO A 360 21.28 29.40 -2.60
N GLY A 361 21.49 29.97 -1.40
CA GLY A 361 21.38 31.41 -1.15
C GLY A 361 22.22 32.28 -2.09
N PRO A 362 23.54 32.02 -2.20
CA PRO A 362 24.43 32.79 -3.08
C PRO A 362 24.00 32.79 -4.55
N LEU A 363 23.50 31.66 -5.08
CA LEU A 363 23.02 31.60 -6.46
C LEU A 363 21.75 32.46 -6.64
N LEU A 364 20.80 32.39 -5.71
CA LEU A 364 19.57 33.17 -5.77
C LEU A 364 19.85 34.68 -5.73
N GLU A 365 20.75 35.13 -4.87
CA GLU A 365 21.17 36.53 -4.79
C GLU A 365 21.75 37.04 -6.12
N VAL A 366 22.65 36.26 -6.71
CA VAL A 366 23.30 36.62 -7.98
C VAL A 366 22.28 36.61 -9.12
N LEU A 367 21.35 35.63 -9.14
CA LEU A 367 20.26 35.58 -10.12
C LEU A 367 19.35 36.81 -10.01
N ALA A 368 18.97 37.22 -8.80
CA ALA A 368 18.11 38.38 -8.54
C ALA A 368 18.72 39.70 -9.06
N ARG A 369 20.05 39.84 -9.01
CA ARG A 369 20.77 41.01 -9.55
C ARG A 369 21.11 40.91 -11.04
N SER A 370 20.93 39.74 -11.64
CA SER A 370 21.33 39.48 -13.02
C SER A 370 20.41 40.16 -14.05
N LYS A 371 20.85 40.23 -15.31
CA LYS A 371 20.00 40.69 -16.43
C LYS A 371 18.84 39.75 -16.75
N LEU A 372 18.85 38.53 -16.19
CA LEU A 372 17.82 37.52 -16.45
C LEU A 372 16.52 37.80 -15.70
N VAL A 373 16.61 38.48 -14.55
CA VAL A 373 15.51 38.77 -13.63
C VAL A 373 15.22 40.26 -13.63
N LYS A 374 13.94 40.62 -13.74
CA LYS A 374 13.43 41.96 -13.46
C LYS A 374 12.63 41.88 -12.16
N PRO A 375 13.19 42.33 -11.02
CA PRO A 375 12.54 42.27 -9.72
C PRO A 375 11.11 42.85 -9.75
N GLY A 376 10.17 42.13 -9.16
CA GLY A 376 8.75 42.48 -9.10
C GLY A 376 7.98 42.29 -10.42
N ARG A 377 8.62 41.80 -11.49
CA ARG A 377 8.00 41.69 -12.83
C ARG A 377 8.44 40.41 -13.55
N SER A 378 7.94 39.28 -13.11
CA SER A 378 8.19 37.95 -13.68
C SER A 378 7.85 37.88 -15.17
N GLY A 379 6.69 38.41 -15.58
CA GLY A 379 6.28 38.47 -16.99
C GLY A 379 7.21 39.27 -17.91
N ALA A 380 8.00 40.20 -17.36
CA ALA A 380 8.97 41.01 -18.10
C ALA A 380 10.42 40.47 -18.02
N SER A 381 10.67 39.47 -17.17
CA SER A 381 11.97 38.85 -16.94
C SER A 381 12.35 37.92 -18.10
N SER A 382 13.60 38.00 -18.57
CA SER A 382 14.04 37.15 -19.70
C SER A 382 14.20 35.69 -19.28
N LEU A 383 14.39 35.40 -17.99
CA LEU A 383 14.35 34.03 -17.47
C LEU A 383 13.01 33.36 -17.83
N VAL A 384 11.89 34.00 -17.49
CA VAL A 384 10.52 33.46 -17.68
C VAL A 384 10.04 33.59 -19.13
N ARG A 385 10.14 34.79 -19.72
CA ARG A 385 9.61 35.05 -21.08
C ARG A 385 10.53 34.56 -22.19
N GLY A 386 11.84 34.54 -21.95
CA GLY A 386 12.87 34.28 -22.96
C GLY A 386 13.41 32.85 -22.89
N LEU A 387 14.09 32.51 -21.80
CA LEU A 387 14.84 31.25 -21.69
C LEU A 387 13.93 30.03 -21.58
N VAL A 388 12.97 30.06 -20.65
CA VAL A 388 12.06 28.93 -20.37
C VAL A 388 10.71 29.06 -21.10
N GLY A 389 10.50 30.15 -21.84
CA GLY A 389 9.30 30.36 -22.66
C GLY A 389 9.21 29.43 -23.87
N GLU A 390 8.07 29.42 -24.57
CA GLU A 390 7.75 28.45 -25.64
C GLU A 390 8.78 28.33 -26.77
N ARG A 391 9.49 29.42 -27.06
CA ARG A 391 10.53 29.48 -28.11
C ARG A 391 11.95 29.53 -27.54
N GLY A 392 12.08 29.35 -26.23
CA GLY A 392 13.33 29.48 -25.50
C GLY A 392 14.16 28.19 -25.53
N PRO A 393 15.50 28.30 -25.39
CA PRO A 393 16.40 27.14 -25.38
C PRO A 393 16.21 26.22 -24.15
N MET A 394 15.53 26.69 -23.10
CA MET A 394 15.21 25.93 -21.90
C MET A 394 13.72 25.60 -21.81
N PHE A 395 12.99 25.61 -22.94
CA PHE A 395 11.58 25.24 -22.98
C PHE A 395 11.38 23.82 -22.42
N ARG A 396 10.39 23.67 -21.52
CA ARG A 396 10.04 22.43 -20.79
C ARG A 396 11.10 21.87 -19.82
N VAL A 397 12.17 22.60 -19.51
CA VAL A 397 13.10 22.22 -18.44
C VAL A 397 12.42 22.31 -17.06
N PHE A 398 11.57 23.33 -16.88
CA PHE A 398 10.74 23.53 -15.69
C PHE A 398 9.29 23.17 -16.02
N SER A 399 8.61 22.49 -15.10
CA SER A 399 7.18 22.22 -15.22
C SER A 399 6.36 23.52 -15.06
N PRO A 400 5.07 23.55 -15.46
CA PRO A 400 4.20 24.70 -15.19
C PRO A 400 4.18 25.13 -13.71
N GLU A 401 4.31 24.16 -12.81
CA GLU A 401 4.31 24.36 -11.37
C GLU A 401 5.66 24.90 -10.89
N ASP A 402 6.78 24.38 -11.39
CA ASP A 402 8.11 24.97 -11.17
C ASP A 402 8.14 26.45 -11.61
N LEU A 403 7.49 26.78 -12.75
CA LEU A 403 7.38 28.16 -13.23
C LEU A 403 6.54 29.05 -12.31
N THR A 404 5.58 28.49 -11.58
CA THR A 404 4.79 29.23 -10.58
C THR A 404 5.67 29.64 -9.41
N VAL A 405 6.53 28.73 -8.92
CA VAL A 405 7.55 29.03 -7.90
C VAL A 405 8.50 30.13 -8.38
N ILE A 406 9.03 30.01 -9.60
CA ILE A 406 9.95 31.01 -10.18
C ILE A 406 9.29 32.39 -10.29
N ARG A 407 8.03 32.46 -10.76
CA ARG A 407 7.30 33.73 -10.90
C ARG A 407 7.05 34.36 -9.55
N ARG A 408 6.52 33.58 -8.60
CA ARG A 408 6.25 34.01 -7.22
C ARG A 408 7.51 34.60 -6.56
N TRP A 409 8.66 33.96 -6.73
CA TRP A 409 9.94 34.48 -6.24
C TRP A 409 10.35 35.78 -6.93
N ILE A 410 10.29 35.87 -8.27
CA ILE A 410 10.66 37.10 -8.98
C ILE A 410 9.76 38.27 -8.57
N ASP A 411 8.45 38.01 -8.44
CA ASP A 411 7.45 39.02 -8.12
C ASP A 411 7.54 39.48 -6.66
N SER A 412 8.10 38.68 -5.76
CA SER A 412 8.38 39.08 -4.38
C SER A 412 9.67 39.89 -4.21
N LEU A 413 10.53 39.98 -5.24
CA LEU A 413 11.77 40.77 -5.15
C LEU A 413 11.47 42.27 -5.16
N PRO A 414 12.21 43.08 -4.37
CA PRO A 414 12.00 44.53 -4.32
C PRO A 414 12.25 45.15 -5.69
N PRO A 415 11.32 45.95 -6.24
CA PRO A 415 11.50 46.58 -7.55
C PRO A 415 12.71 47.51 -7.50
N LYS A 416 13.56 47.44 -8.54
CA LYS A 416 14.69 48.37 -8.67
C LYS A 416 14.13 49.80 -8.77
N PRO A 417 14.59 50.76 -7.94
CA PRO A 417 14.16 52.14 -8.08
C PRO A 417 14.43 52.60 -9.51
N ALA A 418 13.42 53.18 -10.15
CA ALA A 418 13.59 53.75 -11.47
C ALA A 418 14.71 54.80 -11.37
N ASP A 419 15.73 54.72 -12.23
CA ASP A 419 16.64 55.83 -12.46
C ASP A 419 15.78 57.01 -12.91
N THR A 420 15.42 57.88 -11.97
CA THR A 420 15.02 59.24 -12.28
C THR A 420 16.21 59.86 -12.97
N THR A 421 16.12 59.92 -14.28
CA THR A 421 17.03 60.63 -15.17
C THR A 421 16.99 62.11 -14.78
N THR A 422 17.81 62.50 -13.81
CA THR A 422 18.25 63.89 -13.66
C THR A 422 19.04 64.22 -14.92
N ALA A 423 18.41 65.01 -15.78
CA ALA A 423 19.07 65.67 -16.89
C ALA A 423 20.21 66.54 -16.34
N GLU A 424 21.45 66.12 -16.56
CA GLU A 424 22.61 66.98 -16.34
C GLU A 424 22.64 68.12 -17.37
N PRO A 425 22.87 69.38 -16.95
CA PRO A 425 23.18 70.47 -17.86
C PRO A 425 24.63 70.37 -18.37
N ARG A 426 24.83 70.69 -19.66
CA ARG A 426 26.14 70.75 -20.33
C ARG A 426 27.13 71.73 -19.66
N PRO A 427 28.45 71.49 -19.77
CA PRO A 427 29.47 72.16 -18.97
C PRO A 427 29.88 73.52 -19.54
N ALA A 428 30.25 74.43 -18.65
CA ALA A 428 31.04 75.61 -18.95
C ALA A 428 32.40 75.55 -18.23
N SER A 429 33.38 76.11 -18.92
CA SER A 429 34.84 76.16 -18.69
C SER A 429 35.35 76.81 -17.40
N GLY A 430 36.56 76.41 -16.98
CA GLY A 430 37.48 77.19 -16.11
C GLY A 430 38.35 76.30 -15.21
N THR A 431 39.59 75.94 -15.59
CA THR A 431 40.90 76.56 -15.25
C THR A 431 41.45 76.38 -13.82
N SER A 432 42.59 75.67 -13.76
CA SER A 432 43.83 75.89 -12.97
C SER A 432 43.95 75.56 -11.47
N GLY A 433 45.12 74.98 -11.12
CA GLY A 433 45.77 74.96 -9.79
C GLY A 433 45.89 73.52 -9.21
N ALA A 434 46.99 72.77 -9.32
CA ALA A 434 48.37 72.90 -8.81
C ALA A 434 48.56 72.58 -7.30
N HIS A 435 49.56 71.72 -7.03
CA HIS A 435 50.19 71.33 -5.73
C HIS A 435 49.44 70.33 -4.84
N GLY A 436 50.04 69.28 -4.25
CA GLY A 436 51.41 68.77 -4.20
C GLY A 436 51.46 67.55 -3.25
N ALA A 437 52.56 66.77 -3.33
CA ALA A 437 53.28 65.99 -2.30
C ALA A 437 52.53 65.47 -1.04
N SER A 438 52.77 64.29 -0.45
CA SER A 438 53.81 63.26 -0.52
C SER A 438 53.57 62.24 0.61
N GLY A 439 54.09 61.00 0.48
CA GLY A 439 54.49 60.13 1.61
C GLY A 439 53.45 59.08 2.03
N ALA A 440 53.78 57.83 2.35
CA ALA A 440 55.08 57.17 2.48
C ALA A 440 54.90 55.64 2.39
N SER A 441 56.03 55.00 2.14
CA SER A 441 56.33 53.58 1.97
C SER A 441 56.18 52.69 3.21
N GLY A 442 55.89 51.41 2.94
CA GLY A 442 56.55 50.23 3.52
C GLY A 442 56.05 49.75 4.88
N ALA A 443 56.22 48.51 5.31
CA ALA A 443 56.59 47.23 4.70
C ALA A 443 56.52 46.19 5.83
N HIS A 444 56.19 44.94 5.48
CA HIS A 444 56.47 43.68 6.20
C HIS A 444 55.85 43.35 7.57
N GLY A 445 55.39 42.10 7.68
CA GLY A 445 55.65 41.29 8.88
C GLY A 445 54.51 40.41 9.39
N ALA A 446 54.44 39.19 8.83
CA ALA A 446 54.28 37.90 9.51
C ALA A 446 53.16 37.63 10.56
N SER A 447 52.51 36.47 10.31
CA SER A 447 52.08 35.43 11.26
C SER A 447 51.01 35.75 12.31
N GLY A 448 49.93 34.99 12.25
CA GLY A 448 48.97 34.86 13.34
C GLY A 448 47.82 33.97 12.94
N ALA A 449 48.03 32.65 12.98
CA ALA A 449 46.95 31.68 12.96
C ALA A 449 46.07 31.91 14.19
N SER A 450 44.80 32.24 13.99
CA SER A 450 43.76 32.14 15.00
C SER A 450 42.59 31.37 14.41
N GLY A 451 42.56 30.07 14.74
CA GLY A 451 41.38 29.25 14.56
C GLY A 451 40.27 29.76 15.48
N GLY A 452 39.24 30.33 14.87
CA GLY A 452 37.90 30.45 15.47
C GLY A 452 37.12 29.17 15.15
N PRO A 453 36.32 28.65 16.10
CA PRO A 453 35.78 27.29 16.02
C PRO A 453 34.83 27.18 14.83
N ALA A 454 35.11 26.23 13.95
CA ALA A 454 34.12 25.70 13.04
C ALA A 454 32.94 25.19 13.89
N GLU A 455 31.77 25.76 13.66
CA GLU A 455 30.53 25.21 14.20
C GLU A 455 30.49 23.72 13.86
N PRO A 456 30.20 22.84 14.83
CA PRO A 456 30.09 21.43 14.56
C PRO A 456 28.96 21.24 13.56
N SER A 457 29.31 20.75 12.37
CA SER A 457 28.38 20.05 11.48
C SER A 457 27.50 19.15 12.36
N PRO A 458 26.16 19.19 12.25
CA PRO A 458 25.30 18.47 13.17
C PRO A 458 25.73 17.00 13.15
N ALA A 459 26.27 16.55 14.29
CA ALA A 459 26.58 15.15 14.52
C ALA A 459 25.36 14.35 14.05
N GLY A 460 25.58 13.51 13.04
CA GLY A 460 24.52 13.00 12.16
C GLY A 460 23.28 12.59 12.94
N VAL A 461 22.13 13.17 12.57
CA VAL A 461 20.82 12.67 12.96
C VAL A 461 20.84 11.19 12.59
N ARG A 462 20.96 10.32 13.59
CA ARG A 462 20.97 8.88 13.36
C ARG A 462 19.65 8.56 12.67
N ASP A 463 19.75 8.04 11.45
CA ASP A 463 18.58 7.55 10.72
C ASP A 463 17.84 6.54 11.60
N ALA A 464 16.65 6.95 12.08
CA ALA A 464 15.89 6.23 13.10
C ALA A 464 15.56 4.79 12.68
N LEU A 465 15.47 4.54 11.36
CA LEU A 465 15.17 3.23 10.79
C LEU A 465 16.40 2.52 10.20
N ALA A 466 17.62 3.03 10.38
CA ALA A 466 18.83 2.38 9.88
C ALA A 466 19.02 0.97 10.46
N GLY A 467 18.69 0.77 11.75
CA GLY A 467 18.73 -0.55 12.39
C GLY A 467 17.72 -1.52 11.76
N VAL A 468 16.48 -1.06 11.54
CA VAL A 468 15.40 -1.82 10.90
C VAL A 468 15.75 -2.18 9.45
N ALA A 469 16.19 -1.21 8.64
CA ALA A 469 16.60 -1.46 7.26
C ALA A 469 17.84 -2.34 7.16
N GLY A 470 18.79 -2.19 8.08
CA GLY A 470 19.94 -3.08 8.21
C GLY A 470 19.52 -4.51 8.49
N ALA A 471 18.67 -4.72 9.50
CA ALA A 471 18.12 -6.03 9.84
C ALA A 471 17.21 -6.60 8.75
N LEU A 472 16.52 -5.77 7.96
CA LEU A 472 15.77 -6.23 6.80
C LEU A 472 16.68 -6.78 5.70
N ARG A 473 17.82 -6.11 5.43
CA ARG A 473 18.79 -6.50 4.40
C ARG A 473 19.62 -7.73 4.82
N THR A 474 20.10 -7.74 6.05
CA THR A 474 21.09 -8.73 6.54
C THR A 474 20.51 -9.71 7.53
N GLY A 475 19.23 -9.57 7.91
CA GLY A 475 18.59 -10.42 8.90
C GLY A 475 18.56 -11.87 8.43
N ALA A 476 18.99 -12.77 9.32
CA ALA A 476 18.85 -14.19 9.08
C ALA A 476 17.35 -14.52 9.00
N ARG A 477 16.92 -15.05 7.85
CA ARG A 477 15.66 -15.77 7.75
C ARG A 477 15.98 -17.20 8.16
N SER A 478 15.62 -17.61 9.38
CA SER A 478 15.79 -19.01 9.77
C SER A 478 15.16 -19.87 8.68
N PRO A 479 15.88 -20.81 8.07
CA PRO A 479 15.37 -21.57 6.93
C PRO A 479 14.02 -22.22 7.24
N GLY A 480 13.76 -22.51 8.53
CA GLY A 480 12.65 -23.33 8.95
C GLY A 480 12.91 -24.78 8.57
N ARG A 481 11.86 -25.59 8.63
CA ARG A 481 11.91 -26.97 8.14
C ARG A 481 10.79 -27.20 7.15
N THR A 482 11.09 -28.01 6.15
CA THR A 482 10.08 -28.49 5.22
C THR A 482 9.04 -29.33 6.00
N PRO A 483 7.73 -29.13 5.77
CA PRO A 483 6.70 -29.96 6.37
C PRO A 483 6.94 -31.45 6.05
N SER A 484 6.73 -32.32 7.04
CA SER A 484 6.91 -33.77 6.89
C SER A 484 5.79 -34.46 6.11
N GLY A 485 4.59 -33.86 6.04
CA GLY A 485 3.40 -34.40 5.38
C GLY A 485 2.26 -33.38 5.32
N LEU A 486 1.09 -33.80 4.83
CA LEU A 486 -0.06 -32.88 4.63
C LEU A 486 -0.61 -32.34 5.94
N ARG A 487 -0.71 -33.18 6.99
CA ARG A 487 -1.17 -32.77 8.31
C ARG A 487 -0.32 -31.64 8.90
N GLU A 488 1.00 -31.79 8.79
CA GLU A 488 1.90 -30.77 9.28
C GLU A 488 1.85 -29.50 8.42
N ALA A 489 1.80 -29.66 7.09
CA ALA A 489 1.68 -28.53 6.18
C ALA A 489 0.40 -27.73 6.45
N TYR A 490 -0.74 -28.41 6.61
CA TYR A 490 -2.02 -27.80 6.95
C TYR A 490 -1.88 -26.91 8.18
N HIS A 491 -1.36 -27.44 9.29
CA HIS A 491 -1.17 -26.68 10.53
C HIS A 491 -0.24 -25.47 10.35
N LEU A 492 0.91 -25.64 9.68
CA LEU A 492 1.88 -24.56 9.48
C LEU A 492 1.35 -23.44 8.58
N LEU A 493 0.48 -23.76 7.63
CA LEU A 493 -0.07 -22.78 6.67
C LEU A 493 -1.29 -22.01 7.20
N MET A 494 -1.77 -22.31 8.41
CA MET A 494 -2.87 -21.58 9.06
C MET A 494 -2.52 -20.11 9.33
N ASN A 495 -1.23 -19.81 9.51
CA ASN A 495 -0.71 -18.46 9.76
C ASN A 495 -0.01 -17.90 8.53
N ARG A 496 0.08 -16.57 8.45
CA ARG A 496 0.74 -15.87 7.33
C ARG A 496 2.24 -15.74 7.44
N THR A 497 2.82 -16.00 8.61
CA THR A 497 4.28 -15.95 8.78
C THR A 497 4.95 -17.08 7.99
N ASP A 498 5.78 -16.71 7.01
CA ASP A 498 6.52 -17.66 6.17
C ASP A 498 7.93 -17.94 6.71
N THR A 499 8.41 -19.16 6.47
CA THR A 499 9.84 -19.48 6.47
C THR A 499 10.30 -19.78 5.05
N PRO A 500 11.59 -19.60 4.70
CA PRO A 500 12.09 -19.95 3.37
C PRO A 500 11.78 -21.40 2.94
N ALA A 501 11.86 -22.37 3.86
CA ALA A 501 11.53 -23.76 3.59
C ALA A 501 10.03 -23.98 3.35
N LEU A 502 9.15 -23.39 4.18
CA LEU A 502 7.70 -23.49 4.01
C LEU A 502 7.26 -22.83 2.71
N ARG A 503 7.76 -21.62 2.40
CA ARG A 503 7.47 -20.90 1.16
C ARG A 503 7.88 -21.71 -0.07
N THR A 504 9.10 -22.24 -0.08
CA THR A 504 9.59 -23.08 -1.18
C THR A 504 8.73 -24.32 -1.36
N TRP A 505 8.38 -24.98 -0.25
CA TRP A 505 7.53 -26.16 -0.27
C TRP A 505 6.12 -25.84 -0.78
N ALA A 506 5.53 -24.73 -0.36
CA ALA A 506 4.21 -24.29 -0.79
C ALA A 506 4.16 -24.02 -2.30
N MET A 507 5.15 -23.29 -2.83
CA MET A 507 5.27 -23.08 -4.28
C MET A 507 5.44 -24.40 -5.04
N GLU A 508 6.28 -25.32 -4.55
CA GLU A 508 6.45 -26.65 -5.17
C GLU A 508 5.17 -27.50 -5.11
N TYR A 509 4.38 -27.35 -4.04
CA TYR A 509 3.09 -28.02 -3.91
C TYR A 509 2.10 -27.48 -4.95
N VAL A 510 2.00 -26.15 -5.09
CA VAL A 510 1.17 -25.49 -6.10
C VAL A 510 1.60 -25.86 -7.52
N ASP A 511 2.89 -25.76 -7.85
CA ASP A 511 3.44 -26.12 -9.17
C ASP A 511 3.11 -27.59 -9.52
N GLY A 512 3.24 -28.50 -8.56
CA GLY A 512 2.86 -29.91 -8.72
C GLY A 512 1.36 -30.10 -8.94
N TRP A 513 0.53 -29.38 -8.18
CA TRP A 513 -0.93 -29.43 -8.31
C TRP A 513 -1.42 -28.89 -9.65
N LEU A 514 -0.88 -27.76 -10.09
CA LEU A 514 -1.20 -27.16 -11.39
C LEU A 514 -0.72 -28.04 -12.55
N ALA A 515 0.46 -28.66 -12.45
CA ALA A 515 0.93 -29.62 -13.45
C ALA A 515 0.04 -30.88 -13.54
N ARG A 516 -0.48 -31.36 -12.40
CA ARG A 516 -1.50 -32.41 -12.36
C ARG A 516 -2.77 -31.95 -13.07
N SER A 517 -3.22 -30.73 -12.77
CA SER A 517 -4.44 -30.13 -13.30
C SER A 517 -4.37 -29.93 -14.82
N GLY A 518 -3.23 -29.46 -15.36
CA GLY A 518 -3.03 -29.30 -16.80
C GLY A 518 -2.85 -30.62 -17.58
N HIS A 519 -2.62 -31.75 -16.89
CA HIS A 519 -2.34 -33.01 -17.57
C HIS A 519 -3.49 -33.47 -18.46
N GLY A 520 -3.23 -33.61 -19.76
CA GLY A 520 -4.21 -34.08 -20.75
C GLY A 520 -5.39 -33.13 -20.97
N MET A 521 -5.27 -31.85 -20.58
CA MET A 521 -6.36 -30.87 -20.67
C MET A 521 -6.92 -30.73 -22.08
N ASP A 522 -6.06 -30.76 -23.11
CA ASP A 522 -6.47 -30.66 -24.52
C ASP A 522 -7.23 -31.89 -25.05
N ARG A 523 -7.21 -33.00 -24.30
CA ARG A 523 -7.84 -34.28 -24.68
C ARG A 523 -9.10 -34.58 -23.89
N THR A 524 -9.41 -33.77 -22.88
CA THR A 524 -10.56 -33.95 -21.99
C THR A 524 -11.54 -32.80 -22.18
N ALA A 525 -12.84 -33.10 -22.11
CA ALA A 525 -13.85 -32.06 -22.13
C ALA A 525 -13.60 -31.07 -20.96
N MET A 526 -13.49 -29.79 -21.29
CA MET A 526 -13.34 -28.68 -20.35
C MET A 526 -14.60 -27.85 -20.39
N PRO A 527 -15.22 -27.51 -19.23
CA PRO A 527 -16.40 -26.65 -19.21
C PRO A 527 -16.10 -25.27 -19.80
N LEU A 528 -14.95 -24.67 -19.44
CA LEU A 528 -14.52 -23.38 -19.98
C LEU A 528 -14.18 -23.47 -21.47
N PRO A 529 -14.48 -22.41 -22.24
CA PRO A 529 -14.23 -22.39 -23.68
C PRO A 529 -12.73 -22.51 -23.99
N GLU A 530 -12.41 -23.07 -25.16
CA GLU A 530 -11.01 -23.22 -25.59
C GLU A 530 -10.31 -21.87 -25.71
N ARG A 531 -11.03 -20.86 -26.19
CA ARG A 531 -10.58 -19.48 -26.31
C ARG A 531 -11.52 -18.55 -25.56
N TRP A 532 -10.95 -17.59 -24.87
CA TRP A 532 -11.71 -16.46 -24.34
C TRP A 532 -12.22 -15.59 -25.51
N SER A 533 -13.42 -15.04 -25.36
CA SER A 533 -14.07 -14.20 -26.36
C SER A 533 -14.29 -12.79 -25.81
N HIS A 534 -14.43 -11.79 -26.68
CA HIS A 534 -14.73 -10.41 -26.27
C HIS A 534 -16.10 -10.24 -25.62
N GLU A 535 -17.00 -11.23 -25.72
CA GLU A 535 -18.29 -11.23 -24.99
C GLU A 535 -18.12 -11.56 -23.49
N GLY A 536 -16.90 -11.96 -23.07
CA GLY A 536 -16.61 -12.35 -21.70
C GLY A 536 -17.18 -13.71 -21.32
N LEU A 537 -17.25 -13.98 -20.02
CA LEU A 537 -17.70 -15.26 -19.46
C LEU A 537 -19.17 -15.25 -18.99
N ARG A 538 -19.85 -14.09 -18.96
CA ARG A 538 -21.26 -14.01 -18.54
C ARG A 538 -22.21 -14.90 -19.36
N PRO A 539 -22.14 -14.95 -20.71
CA PRO A 539 -22.99 -15.87 -21.48
C PRO A 539 -22.68 -17.35 -21.18
N TRP A 540 -21.40 -17.69 -21.02
CA TRP A 540 -20.98 -19.04 -20.65
C TRP A 540 -21.51 -19.42 -19.26
N LEU A 541 -21.47 -18.49 -18.31
CA LEU A 541 -21.93 -18.69 -16.94
C LEU A 541 -23.43 -18.99 -16.87
N GLN A 542 -24.24 -18.24 -17.63
CA GLN A 542 -25.68 -18.53 -17.75
C GLN A 542 -25.93 -19.92 -18.33
N ALA A 543 -25.19 -20.32 -19.37
CA ALA A 543 -25.32 -21.65 -19.95
C ALA A 543 -24.90 -22.78 -18.98
N GLN A 544 -23.94 -22.54 -18.07
CA GLN A 544 -23.62 -23.48 -16.99
C GLN A 544 -24.72 -23.56 -15.95
N HIS A 545 -25.33 -22.43 -15.58
CA HIS A 545 -26.47 -22.41 -14.67
C HIS A 545 -27.64 -23.23 -15.21
N ASP A 546 -28.03 -23.01 -16.47
CA ASP A 546 -29.12 -23.74 -17.12
C ASP A 546 -28.82 -25.25 -17.16
N ARG A 547 -27.57 -25.62 -17.46
CA ARG A 547 -27.11 -27.01 -17.45
C ARG A 547 -27.21 -27.64 -16.06
N HIS A 548 -26.74 -26.96 -15.02
CA HIS A 548 -26.87 -27.45 -13.64
C HIS A 548 -28.34 -27.55 -13.20
N GLY A 549 -29.22 -26.71 -13.73
CA GLY A 549 -30.67 -26.81 -13.62
C GLY A 549 -31.19 -28.14 -14.17
N ALA A 550 -30.92 -28.41 -15.45
CA ALA A 550 -31.32 -29.64 -16.12
C ALA A 550 -30.74 -30.89 -15.45
N GLU A 551 -29.44 -30.89 -15.12
CA GLU A 551 -28.78 -32.01 -14.43
C GLU A 551 -29.40 -32.30 -13.06
N PHE A 552 -29.87 -31.27 -12.33
CA PHE A 552 -30.55 -31.49 -11.05
C PHE A 552 -31.91 -32.18 -11.23
N GLU A 553 -32.67 -31.79 -12.25
CA GLU A 553 -33.95 -32.41 -12.58
C GLU A 553 -33.79 -33.86 -13.06
N GLU A 554 -32.82 -34.12 -13.95
CA GLU A 554 -32.48 -35.47 -14.42
C GLU A 554 -32.06 -36.39 -13.26
N ASN A 555 -31.34 -35.84 -12.29
CA ASN A 555 -30.86 -36.57 -11.13
C ASN A 555 -31.86 -36.66 -9.97
N ALA A 556 -33.08 -36.12 -10.11
CA ALA A 556 -34.08 -36.11 -9.03
C ALA A 556 -34.50 -37.52 -8.58
N ALA A 557 -34.40 -38.51 -9.46
CA ALA A 557 -34.70 -39.92 -9.17
C ALA A 557 -33.55 -40.67 -8.45
N ILE A 558 -32.35 -40.08 -8.37
CA ILE A 558 -31.22 -40.70 -7.67
C ILE A 558 -31.48 -40.68 -6.15
N PRO A 559 -31.44 -41.83 -5.46
CA PRO A 559 -31.64 -41.89 -4.02
C PRO A 559 -30.66 -40.98 -3.26
N LEU A 560 -31.14 -40.37 -2.18
CA LEU A 560 -30.27 -39.61 -1.27
C LEU A 560 -29.22 -40.55 -0.64
N PRO A 561 -27.99 -40.07 -0.41
CA PRO A 561 -26.98 -40.82 0.33
C PRO A 561 -27.48 -41.15 1.74
N SER A 562 -27.01 -42.25 2.34
CA SER A 562 -27.42 -42.62 3.71
C SER A 562 -26.98 -41.58 4.74
N LYS A 563 -27.62 -41.57 5.93
CA LYS A 563 -27.25 -40.66 7.01
C LYS A 563 -25.76 -40.76 7.37
N GLU A 564 -25.24 -41.97 7.43
CA GLU A 564 -23.83 -42.24 7.75
C GLU A 564 -22.90 -41.70 6.66
N ALA A 565 -23.28 -41.82 5.38
CA ALA A 565 -22.52 -41.26 4.28
C ALA A 565 -22.53 -39.73 4.28
N VAL A 566 -23.66 -39.10 4.63
CA VAL A 566 -23.74 -37.63 4.81
C VAL A 566 -22.85 -37.17 5.96
N VAL A 567 -22.87 -37.87 7.09
CA VAL A 567 -22.01 -37.55 8.24
C VAL A 567 -20.54 -37.73 7.87
N ASP A 568 -20.15 -38.85 7.25
CA ASP A 568 -18.77 -39.07 6.82
C ASP A 568 -18.31 -37.98 5.83
N ASP A 569 -19.11 -37.65 4.81
CA ASP A 569 -18.76 -36.62 3.83
C ASP A 569 -18.58 -35.23 4.47
N THR A 570 -19.48 -34.88 5.40
CA THR A 570 -19.40 -33.61 6.15
C THR A 570 -18.15 -33.56 7.03
N VAL A 571 -17.83 -34.65 7.73
CA VAL A 571 -16.61 -34.73 8.55
C VAL A 571 -15.37 -34.60 7.68
N GLN A 572 -15.36 -35.22 6.50
CA GLN A 572 -14.17 -35.35 5.67
C GLN A 572 -13.93 -34.10 4.82
N THR A 573 -14.96 -33.30 4.62
CA THR A 573 -14.88 -31.98 3.99
C THR A 573 -14.55 -30.87 5.00
N ALA A 574 -14.66 -31.13 6.31
CA ALA A 574 -14.38 -30.14 7.35
C ALA A 574 -13.02 -29.43 7.23
N PRO A 575 -11.89 -30.08 6.87
CA PRO A 575 -10.63 -29.38 6.68
C PRO A 575 -10.63 -28.39 5.51
N LEU A 576 -11.55 -28.53 4.55
CA LEU A 576 -11.74 -27.58 3.46
C LEU A 576 -12.67 -26.45 3.87
N THR A 577 -13.86 -26.79 4.38
CA THR A 577 -14.91 -25.81 4.69
C THR A 577 -14.55 -24.89 5.86
N LEU A 578 -13.79 -25.38 6.84
CA LEU A 578 -13.39 -24.55 7.99
C LEU A 578 -12.29 -23.53 7.66
N ILE A 579 -11.78 -23.54 6.43
CA ILE A 579 -10.82 -22.56 5.90
C ILE A 579 -11.40 -21.83 4.67
N ASP A 580 -12.72 -21.66 4.65
CA ASP A 580 -13.41 -21.06 3.51
C ASP A 580 -12.82 -19.69 3.13
N GLY A 581 -12.81 -19.41 1.83
CA GLY A 581 -12.14 -18.24 1.26
C GLY A 581 -10.60 -18.24 1.33
N SER A 582 -9.93 -19.24 1.93
CA SER A 582 -8.46 -19.19 2.14
C SER A 582 -7.61 -19.12 0.87
N TRP A 583 -8.14 -19.54 -0.29
CA TRP A 583 -7.49 -19.36 -1.59
C TRP A 583 -7.44 -17.89 -2.03
N LEU A 584 -8.28 -17.03 -1.44
CA LEU A 584 -8.36 -15.58 -1.67
C LEU A 584 -7.59 -14.76 -0.64
N GLN A 585 -6.97 -15.38 0.36
CA GLN A 585 -6.34 -14.67 1.47
C GLN A 585 -5.33 -13.60 0.99
N GLY A 586 -4.60 -13.83 -0.10
CA GLY A 586 -3.66 -12.88 -0.69
C GLY A 586 -4.31 -11.57 -1.15
N PHE A 587 -5.60 -11.56 -1.46
CA PHE A 587 -6.37 -10.38 -1.86
C PHE A 587 -6.80 -9.51 -0.68
N THR A 588 -6.50 -9.91 0.56
CA THR A 588 -6.54 -9.01 1.72
C THR A 588 -5.34 -8.06 1.78
N ASP A 589 -4.35 -8.18 0.89
CA ASP A 589 -3.32 -7.16 0.73
C ASP A 589 -3.94 -5.83 0.26
N TYR A 590 -3.51 -4.70 0.81
CA TYR A 590 -4.19 -3.41 0.61
C TYR A 590 -4.34 -2.99 -0.85
N GLU A 591 -3.28 -3.13 -1.66
CA GLU A 591 -3.34 -2.75 -3.07
C GLU A 591 -4.22 -3.72 -3.87
N GLN A 592 -4.30 -4.99 -3.45
CA GLN A 592 -5.12 -6.01 -4.13
C GLN A 592 -6.60 -5.87 -3.77
N ALA A 593 -6.92 -5.63 -2.50
CA ALA A 593 -8.27 -5.63 -1.94
C ALA A 593 -9.23 -4.60 -2.54
N SER A 594 -8.69 -3.54 -3.16
CA SER A 594 -9.48 -2.50 -3.83
C SER A 594 -9.10 -2.34 -5.30
N SER A 595 -8.29 -3.23 -5.85
CA SER A 595 -7.88 -3.17 -7.26
C SER A 595 -9.05 -3.49 -8.21
N ALA A 596 -8.91 -3.12 -9.48
CA ALA A 596 -9.90 -3.42 -10.51
C ALA A 596 -10.22 -4.92 -10.63
N ILE A 597 -9.26 -5.80 -10.32
CA ILE A 597 -9.46 -7.26 -10.34
C ILE A 597 -9.82 -7.79 -8.95
N GLY A 598 -9.06 -7.38 -7.92
CA GLY A 598 -9.12 -8.01 -6.59
C GLY A 598 -10.24 -7.55 -5.67
N HIS A 599 -10.94 -6.45 -5.96
CA HIS A 599 -12.01 -5.94 -5.09
C HIS A 599 -13.11 -6.98 -4.84
N SER A 600 -13.51 -7.71 -5.89
CA SER A 600 -14.55 -8.72 -5.78
C SER A 600 -14.04 -10.02 -5.15
N LEU A 601 -12.75 -10.33 -5.29
CA LEU A 601 -12.12 -11.45 -4.59
C LEU A 601 -12.03 -11.18 -3.08
N PHE A 602 -11.72 -9.95 -2.69
CA PHE A 602 -11.77 -9.54 -1.30
C PHE A 602 -13.21 -9.54 -0.76
N GLU A 603 -14.19 -9.10 -1.57
CA GLU A 603 -15.61 -9.14 -1.20
C GLU A 603 -16.11 -10.58 -0.99
N THR A 604 -15.79 -11.51 -1.89
CA THR A 604 -16.05 -12.95 -1.69
C THR A 604 -15.40 -13.42 -0.39
N TYR A 605 -14.10 -13.18 -0.18
CA TYR A 605 -13.43 -13.54 1.08
C TYR A 605 -14.13 -12.96 2.33
N TRP A 606 -14.64 -11.74 2.23
CA TRP A 606 -15.33 -11.07 3.31
C TRP A 606 -16.70 -11.67 3.62
N ASP A 607 -17.46 -12.02 2.58
CA ASP A 607 -18.72 -12.76 2.67
C ASP A 607 -18.51 -14.14 3.29
N GLU A 608 -17.49 -14.89 2.86
CA GLU A 608 -17.12 -16.21 3.40
C GLU A 608 -16.89 -16.17 4.92
N LEU A 609 -16.31 -15.07 5.40
CA LEU A 609 -16.06 -14.86 6.83
C LEU A 609 -17.23 -14.21 7.57
N GLY A 610 -18.38 -14.06 6.90
CA GLY A 610 -19.64 -13.65 7.50
C GLY A 610 -19.77 -12.14 7.69
N ASN A 611 -19.06 -11.32 6.91
CA ASN A 611 -19.18 -9.86 6.99
C ASN A 611 -18.94 -9.27 8.40
N GLY A 612 -18.13 -9.95 9.22
CA GLY A 612 -17.81 -9.54 10.58
C GLY A 612 -18.87 -9.92 11.60
N GLU A 613 -19.90 -10.62 11.15
CA GLU A 613 -21.02 -11.09 11.95
C GLU A 613 -20.85 -12.59 12.23
N PRO A 614 -20.61 -13.01 13.49
CA PRO A 614 -20.36 -14.41 13.82
C PRO A 614 -21.47 -15.36 13.37
N HIS A 615 -22.72 -14.88 13.37
CA HIS A 615 -23.86 -15.69 12.95
C HIS A 615 -23.86 -15.95 11.45
N LEU A 616 -23.19 -15.15 10.61
CA LEU A 616 -23.05 -15.37 9.16
C LEU A 616 -21.75 -16.08 8.78
N ASN A 617 -20.82 -16.26 9.71
CA ASN A 617 -19.50 -16.83 9.43
C ASN A 617 -19.59 -18.31 9.03
N HIS A 618 -19.09 -18.64 7.84
CA HIS A 618 -19.22 -19.98 7.27
C HIS A 618 -18.55 -21.07 8.12
N PRO A 619 -17.30 -20.90 8.60
CA PRO A 619 -16.69 -21.85 9.53
C PRO A 619 -17.50 -22.09 10.81
N LEU A 620 -18.04 -21.04 11.45
CA LEU A 620 -18.86 -21.18 12.65
C LEU A 620 -20.15 -21.94 12.38
N ILE A 621 -20.85 -21.61 11.29
CA ILE A 621 -22.07 -22.32 10.88
C ILE A 621 -21.78 -23.80 10.62
N TYR A 622 -20.66 -24.12 9.97
CA TYR A 622 -20.27 -25.50 9.68
C TYR A 622 -19.91 -26.28 10.95
N ARG A 623 -19.24 -25.63 11.92
CA ARG A 623 -18.97 -26.23 13.24
C ARG A 623 -20.26 -26.61 13.96
N ASP A 624 -21.31 -25.82 13.85
CA ASP A 624 -22.59 -26.15 14.47
C ASP A 624 -23.27 -27.35 13.79
N VAL A 625 -23.18 -27.48 12.46
CA VAL A 625 -23.64 -28.69 11.74
C VAL A 625 -22.88 -29.94 12.21
N LEU A 626 -21.55 -29.86 12.38
CA LEU A 626 -20.76 -30.99 12.88
C LEU A 626 -21.17 -31.40 14.31
N LYS A 627 -21.48 -30.45 15.19
CA LYS A 627 -21.99 -30.73 16.53
C LYS A 627 -23.35 -31.44 16.49
N GLU A 628 -24.26 -31.02 15.62
CA GLU A 628 -25.54 -31.72 15.41
C GLU A 628 -25.34 -33.18 14.94
N MET A 629 -24.27 -33.44 14.21
CA MET A 629 -23.85 -34.79 13.79
C MET A 629 -23.11 -35.58 14.90
N GLY A 630 -22.93 -35.00 16.08
CA GLY A 630 -22.20 -35.61 17.21
C GLY A 630 -20.68 -35.59 17.06
N VAL A 631 -20.14 -34.69 16.23
CA VAL A 631 -18.70 -34.55 15.97
C VAL A 631 -18.19 -33.22 16.48
N GLU A 632 -17.29 -33.24 17.46
CA GLU A 632 -16.58 -32.07 17.93
C GLU A 632 -15.12 -32.12 17.47
N LEU A 633 -14.74 -31.16 16.62
CA LEU A 633 -13.38 -31.03 16.11
C LEU A 633 -12.56 -30.05 16.96
N PRO A 634 -11.25 -30.27 17.12
CA PRO A 634 -10.36 -29.30 17.75
C PRO A 634 -10.40 -27.91 17.05
N PRO A 635 -9.82 -26.86 17.66
CA PRO A 635 -9.69 -25.55 17.01
C PRO A 635 -8.96 -25.67 15.66
N THR A 636 -9.45 -25.01 14.60
CA THR A 636 -9.02 -25.23 13.20
C THR A 636 -7.52 -25.04 13.03
N ALA A 637 -6.95 -24.02 13.67
CA ALA A 637 -5.52 -23.73 13.59
C ALA A 637 -4.62 -24.69 14.39
N SER A 638 -5.18 -25.52 15.26
CA SER A 638 -4.39 -26.36 16.16
C SER A 638 -3.75 -27.55 15.43
N ALA A 639 -2.57 -27.96 15.90
CA ALA A 639 -1.96 -29.21 15.44
C ALA A 639 -2.88 -30.42 15.71
N ALA A 640 -3.68 -30.38 16.77
CA ALA A 640 -4.62 -31.43 17.14
C ALA A 640 -5.73 -31.61 16.07
N PHE A 641 -6.19 -30.52 15.44
CA PHE A 641 -7.14 -30.60 14.33
C PHE A 641 -6.54 -31.34 13.15
N ALA A 642 -5.36 -30.91 12.68
CA ALA A 642 -4.71 -31.55 11.54
C ALA A 642 -4.33 -33.02 11.80
N GLN A 643 -4.06 -33.37 13.07
CA GLN A 643 -3.76 -34.74 13.51
C GLN A 643 -5.00 -35.55 13.92
N TRP A 644 -6.21 -34.99 13.79
CA TRP A 644 -7.40 -35.67 14.23
C TRP A 644 -7.60 -37.00 13.45
N PRO A 645 -7.77 -38.13 14.15
CA PRO A 645 -7.67 -39.46 13.54
C PRO A 645 -8.85 -39.81 12.63
N GLY A 646 -9.96 -39.08 12.73
CA GLY A 646 -11.11 -39.30 11.86
C GLY A 646 -10.93 -38.74 10.46
N PHE A 647 -9.93 -37.90 10.18
CA PHE A 647 -9.65 -37.44 8.82
C PHE A 647 -8.85 -38.45 8.02
N ARG A 648 -9.26 -38.66 6.76
CA ARG A 648 -8.44 -39.31 5.74
C ARG A 648 -7.32 -38.37 5.29
N GLU A 649 -6.21 -38.93 4.81
CA GLU A 649 -5.07 -38.12 4.33
C GLU A 649 -5.47 -37.32 3.08
N GLU A 650 -6.31 -37.90 2.21
CA GLU A 650 -6.84 -37.27 0.99
C GLU A 650 -7.69 -36.03 1.29
N SER A 651 -8.33 -35.98 2.46
CA SER A 651 -9.15 -34.84 2.92
C SER A 651 -8.32 -33.57 3.12
N LEU A 652 -6.99 -33.69 3.22
CA LEU A 652 -6.07 -32.55 3.38
C LEU A 652 -5.37 -32.14 2.07
N GLU A 653 -5.49 -32.90 0.98
CA GLU A 653 -4.82 -32.58 -0.28
C GLU A 653 -5.26 -31.22 -0.85
N LEU A 654 -6.56 -31.02 -1.03
CA LEU A 654 -7.11 -29.78 -1.58
C LEU A 654 -7.00 -28.58 -0.62
N PRO A 655 -7.32 -28.71 0.69
CA PRO A 655 -7.13 -27.61 1.63
C PRO A 655 -5.70 -27.10 1.70
N VAL A 656 -4.71 -28.01 1.69
CA VAL A 656 -3.29 -27.62 1.65
C VAL A 656 -2.97 -26.89 0.34
N TYR A 657 -3.56 -27.29 -0.79
CA TYR A 657 -3.41 -26.54 -2.04
C TYR A 657 -3.97 -25.11 -1.92
N TRP A 658 -5.18 -24.93 -1.37
CA TRP A 658 -5.80 -23.61 -1.16
C TRP A 658 -4.96 -22.70 -0.27
N LEU A 659 -4.51 -23.23 0.87
CA LEU A 659 -3.63 -22.53 1.80
C LEU A 659 -2.28 -22.16 1.19
N CYS A 660 -1.76 -22.97 0.25
CA CYS A 660 -0.53 -22.64 -0.47
C CYS A 660 -0.78 -21.55 -1.52
N VAL A 661 -1.73 -21.76 -2.44
CA VAL A 661 -1.93 -20.90 -3.62
C VAL A 661 -2.38 -19.49 -3.22
N GLY A 662 -3.21 -19.38 -2.18
CA GLY A 662 -3.72 -18.08 -1.70
C GLY A 662 -2.66 -17.16 -1.10
N ARG A 663 -1.43 -17.65 -0.85
CA ARG A 663 -0.31 -16.84 -0.33
C ARG A 663 0.42 -16.04 -1.42
N PHE A 664 0.16 -16.35 -2.69
CA PHE A 664 0.91 -15.76 -3.80
C PHE A 664 -0.03 -15.11 -4.84
N PRO A 665 -0.72 -14.02 -4.45
CA PRO A 665 -1.73 -13.37 -5.29
C PRO A 665 -1.16 -12.76 -6.56
N GLN A 666 0.15 -12.51 -6.67
CA GLN A 666 0.80 -12.01 -7.88
C GLN A 666 1.38 -13.14 -8.74
N THR A 667 2.03 -14.12 -8.10
CA THR A 667 2.68 -15.23 -8.80
C THR A 667 1.65 -16.14 -9.50
N TYR A 668 0.57 -16.48 -8.81
CA TYR A 668 -0.48 -17.40 -9.30
C TYR A 668 -1.81 -16.69 -9.63
N LEU A 669 -1.79 -15.37 -9.91
CA LEU A 669 -3.01 -14.58 -10.16
C LEU A 669 -4.00 -15.26 -11.11
N PRO A 670 -3.61 -15.68 -12.34
CA PRO A 670 -4.58 -16.27 -13.27
C PRO A 670 -5.14 -17.61 -12.77
N GLU A 671 -4.31 -18.43 -12.12
CA GLU A 671 -4.75 -19.70 -11.55
C GLU A 671 -5.72 -19.51 -10.39
N VAL A 672 -5.50 -18.50 -9.54
CA VAL A 672 -6.43 -18.18 -8.45
C VAL A 672 -7.77 -17.70 -9.00
N LEU A 673 -7.79 -16.85 -10.05
CA LEU A 673 -9.04 -16.44 -10.69
C LEU A 673 -9.81 -17.62 -11.28
N GLY A 674 -9.10 -18.56 -11.92
CA GLY A 674 -9.70 -19.78 -12.44
C GLY A 674 -10.28 -20.67 -11.33
N LEU A 675 -9.52 -20.89 -10.26
CA LEU A 675 -9.95 -21.65 -9.08
C LEU A 675 -11.18 -21.01 -8.44
N ASN A 676 -11.18 -19.68 -8.28
CA ASN A 676 -12.30 -18.92 -7.75
C ASN A 676 -13.56 -19.18 -8.57
N LEU A 677 -13.48 -18.98 -9.89
CA LEU A 677 -14.62 -19.23 -10.79
C LEU A 677 -15.15 -20.66 -10.70
N ALA A 678 -14.28 -21.66 -10.54
CA ALA A 678 -14.71 -23.04 -10.37
C ALA A 678 -15.41 -23.27 -9.03
N MET A 679 -14.91 -22.65 -7.96
CA MET A 679 -15.45 -22.79 -6.61
C MET A 679 -16.84 -22.15 -6.52
N GLU A 680 -16.96 -20.89 -6.92
CA GLU A 680 -18.24 -20.17 -6.87
C GLU A 680 -19.31 -20.84 -7.73
N LEU A 681 -18.94 -21.31 -8.93
CA LEU A 681 -19.89 -22.00 -9.81
C LEU A 681 -20.34 -23.36 -9.25
N SER A 682 -19.56 -23.98 -8.37
CA SER A 682 -19.93 -25.24 -7.71
C SER A 682 -21.12 -25.05 -6.74
N GLY A 683 -21.25 -23.85 -6.17
CA GLY A 683 -22.37 -23.42 -5.33
C GLY A 683 -23.69 -23.26 -6.07
N VAL A 684 -23.65 -22.88 -7.35
CA VAL A 684 -24.84 -22.61 -8.20
C VAL A 684 -25.43 -23.89 -8.82
N GLY A 685 -25.27 -25.04 -8.15
CA GLY A 685 -25.36 -26.35 -8.78
C GLY A 685 -26.39 -27.34 -8.21
N GLY A 686 -26.49 -28.51 -8.85
CA GLY A 686 -27.23 -29.65 -8.32
C GLY A 686 -26.62 -30.25 -7.04
N THR A 687 -25.33 -29.99 -6.75
CA THR A 687 -24.61 -30.55 -5.60
C THR A 687 -25.10 -29.97 -4.27
N TYR A 688 -25.06 -28.64 -4.09
CA TYR A 688 -25.56 -27.99 -2.87
C TYR A 688 -27.07 -28.17 -2.69
N ARG A 689 -27.84 -28.16 -3.78
CA ARG A 689 -29.28 -28.49 -3.74
C ARG A 689 -29.55 -29.93 -3.29
N ARG A 690 -28.75 -30.92 -3.72
CA ARG A 690 -28.86 -32.29 -3.21
C ARG A 690 -28.37 -32.43 -1.77
N ALA A 691 -27.28 -31.78 -1.40
CA ALA A 691 -26.79 -31.74 -0.03
C ALA A 691 -27.86 -31.20 0.92
N ARG A 692 -28.56 -30.12 0.51
CA ARG A 692 -29.71 -29.57 1.22
C ARG A 692 -30.82 -30.60 1.44
N LEU A 693 -31.21 -31.34 0.41
CA LEU A 693 -32.23 -32.39 0.52
C LEU A 693 -31.81 -33.49 1.51
N ALA A 694 -30.54 -33.90 1.47
CA ALA A 694 -30.00 -34.92 2.35
C ALA A 694 -29.93 -34.45 3.82
N LEU A 695 -29.37 -33.26 4.08
CA LEU A 695 -29.30 -32.66 5.43
C LEU A 695 -30.70 -32.54 6.04
N LYS A 696 -31.66 -32.01 5.26
CA LYS A 696 -33.06 -31.87 5.69
C LYS A 696 -33.71 -33.22 5.99
N ALA A 697 -33.48 -34.24 5.16
CA ALA A 697 -34.05 -35.57 5.36
C ALA A 697 -33.60 -36.24 6.67
N TYR A 698 -32.41 -35.89 7.17
CA TYR A 698 -31.83 -36.45 8.39
C TYR A 698 -31.92 -35.53 9.62
N GLY A 699 -32.58 -34.37 9.48
CA GLY A 699 -32.83 -33.42 10.57
C GLY A 699 -31.65 -32.54 10.94
N PHE A 700 -30.67 -32.38 10.04
CA PHE A 700 -29.53 -31.47 10.23
C PHE A 700 -29.83 -30.08 9.66
N SER A 701 -29.17 -29.06 10.20
CA SER A 701 -29.22 -27.70 9.71
C SER A 701 -28.77 -27.61 8.25
N THR A 702 -29.53 -26.85 7.47
CA THR A 702 -29.25 -26.57 6.05
C THR A 702 -28.62 -25.21 5.84
N ARG A 703 -28.36 -24.47 6.92
CA ARG A 703 -27.97 -23.06 6.85
C ARG A 703 -26.73 -22.82 5.99
N PHE A 704 -25.71 -23.65 6.12
CA PHE A 704 -24.47 -23.54 5.34
C PHE A 704 -24.76 -23.61 3.83
N VAL A 705 -25.52 -24.62 3.40
CA VAL A 705 -25.85 -24.80 1.97
C VAL A 705 -26.89 -23.81 1.47
N ASP A 706 -27.78 -23.33 2.35
CA ASP A 706 -28.81 -22.34 2.00
C ASP A 706 -28.20 -20.96 1.69
N ILE A 707 -27.16 -20.56 2.43
CA ILE A 707 -26.40 -19.34 2.15
C ILE A 707 -25.74 -19.41 0.77
N HIS A 708 -24.93 -20.44 0.51
CA HIS A 708 -24.23 -20.64 -0.78
C HIS A 708 -25.18 -20.69 -2.00
N ASN A 709 -26.33 -21.35 -1.86
CA ASN A 709 -27.37 -21.35 -2.91
C ASN A 709 -27.87 -19.94 -3.29
N THR A 710 -27.70 -18.95 -2.41
CA THR A 710 -28.10 -17.55 -2.65
C THR A 710 -26.94 -16.65 -3.05
N ILE A 711 -25.82 -16.67 -2.30
CA ILE A 711 -24.70 -15.75 -2.52
C ILE A 711 -23.88 -16.11 -3.76
N ASP A 712 -23.85 -17.38 -4.17
CA ASP A 712 -22.99 -17.81 -5.30
C ASP A 712 -23.61 -17.51 -6.67
N ASN A 713 -24.83 -16.97 -6.72
CA ASN A 713 -25.65 -16.86 -7.92
C ASN A 713 -24.94 -16.20 -9.14
N VAL A 714 -25.38 -16.56 -10.35
CA VAL A 714 -24.77 -16.11 -11.61
C VAL A 714 -25.15 -14.69 -12.06
N ALA A 715 -26.06 -14.04 -11.35
CA ALA A 715 -26.53 -12.70 -11.70
C ALA A 715 -25.66 -11.63 -11.02
N THR A 716 -25.72 -11.57 -9.69
CA THR A 716 -25.06 -10.55 -8.86
C THR A 716 -24.25 -11.15 -7.71
N GLY A 717 -24.08 -12.48 -7.69
CA GLY A 717 -23.36 -13.21 -6.65
C GLY A 717 -21.91 -13.52 -6.99
N HIS A 718 -21.30 -14.41 -6.21
CA HIS A 718 -19.87 -14.69 -6.30
C HIS A 718 -19.47 -15.28 -7.65
N SER A 719 -20.30 -16.12 -8.28
CA SER A 719 -20.01 -16.65 -9.62
C SER A 719 -19.93 -15.54 -10.69
N ALA A 720 -20.81 -14.55 -10.57
CA ALA A 720 -20.85 -13.38 -11.42
C ALA A 720 -19.57 -12.54 -11.26
N TRP A 721 -19.19 -12.29 -10.02
CA TRP A 721 -17.97 -11.57 -9.67
C TRP A 721 -16.68 -12.28 -10.11
N ALA A 722 -16.63 -13.60 -9.96
CA ALA A 722 -15.49 -14.40 -10.40
C ALA A 722 -15.29 -14.33 -11.92
N ALA A 723 -16.39 -14.37 -12.69
CA ALA A 723 -16.35 -14.20 -14.14
C ALA A 723 -15.85 -12.81 -14.54
N ASP A 724 -16.36 -11.75 -13.89
CA ASP A 724 -15.95 -10.36 -14.17
C ASP A 724 -14.48 -10.11 -13.85
N ALA A 725 -13.94 -10.71 -12.78
CA ALA A 725 -12.53 -10.60 -12.44
C ALA A 725 -11.63 -11.24 -13.51
N VAL A 726 -12.03 -12.40 -14.05
CA VAL A 726 -11.35 -13.06 -15.18
C VAL A 726 -11.42 -12.19 -16.43
N ASP A 727 -12.60 -11.66 -16.77
CA ASP A 727 -12.81 -10.82 -17.94
C ASP A 727 -12.00 -9.52 -17.85
N THR A 728 -11.95 -8.89 -16.67
CA THR A 728 -11.17 -7.68 -16.40
C THR A 728 -9.67 -7.92 -16.62
N LEU A 729 -9.14 -9.05 -16.12
CA LEU A 729 -7.75 -9.42 -16.38
C LEU A 729 -7.50 -9.58 -17.89
N LEU A 730 -8.29 -10.41 -18.58
CA LEU A 730 -8.05 -10.75 -19.98
C LEU A 730 -8.23 -9.56 -20.93
N ALA A 731 -9.18 -8.68 -20.65
CA ALA A 731 -9.39 -7.45 -21.41
C ALA A 731 -8.21 -6.47 -21.32
N SER A 732 -7.45 -6.50 -20.22
CA SER A 732 -6.27 -5.64 -20.03
C SER A 732 -5.01 -6.11 -20.77
N LEU A 733 -5.02 -7.36 -21.28
CA LEU A 733 -3.84 -8.01 -21.85
C LEU A 733 -3.75 -7.88 -23.37
N PRO A 734 -2.52 -7.83 -23.93
CA PRO A 734 -2.32 -7.77 -25.37
C PRO A 734 -2.72 -9.07 -26.07
N ASP A 735 -3.25 -8.93 -27.29
CA ASP A 735 -3.53 -10.05 -28.20
C ASP A 735 -2.28 -10.61 -28.88
N ALA A 736 -1.22 -9.81 -28.96
CA ALA A 736 0.01 -10.21 -29.65
C ALA A 736 0.68 -11.41 -28.95
N PRO A 737 1.16 -12.41 -29.70
CA PRO A 737 1.78 -13.60 -29.13
C PRO A 737 3.09 -13.24 -28.39
N GLY A 738 3.28 -13.86 -27.23
CA GLY A 738 4.46 -13.69 -26.37
C GLY A 738 4.14 -14.05 -24.91
N PRO A 739 5.16 -14.22 -24.05
CA PRO A 739 4.94 -14.51 -22.64
C PRO A 739 4.02 -13.46 -21.99
N GLY A 740 2.95 -13.93 -21.36
CA GLY A 740 1.96 -13.06 -20.72
C GLY A 740 0.89 -12.49 -21.68
N ALA A 741 0.87 -12.94 -22.94
CA ALA A 741 -0.23 -12.64 -23.85
C ALA A 741 -1.56 -13.21 -23.36
N ARG A 742 -2.68 -12.66 -23.85
CA ARG A 742 -4.03 -13.06 -23.44
C ARG A 742 -4.27 -14.58 -23.54
N ALA A 743 -3.78 -15.22 -24.60
CA ALA A 743 -3.95 -16.68 -24.79
C ALA A 743 -3.19 -17.51 -23.74
N ASP A 744 -1.97 -17.11 -23.39
CA ASP A 744 -1.16 -17.79 -22.38
C ASP A 744 -1.82 -17.65 -20.99
N VAL A 745 -2.27 -16.44 -20.67
CA VAL A 745 -2.96 -16.16 -19.40
C VAL A 745 -4.30 -16.90 -19.33
N TRP A 746 -5.06 -16.96 -20.43
CA TRP A 746 -6.28 -17.77 -20.49
C TRP A 746 -6.01 -19.26 -20.25
N GLY A 747 -4.91 -19.79 -20.79
CA GLY A 747 -4.46 -21.15 -20.50
C GLY A 747 -4.24 -21.38 -19.01
N ARG A 748 -3.61 -20.44 -18.31
CA ARG A 748 -3.41 -20.49 -16.84
C ARG A 748 -4.73 -20.42 -16.08
N VAL A 749 -5.67 -19.56 -16.48
CA VAL A 749 -7.03 -19.50 -15.90
C VAL A 749 -7.73 -20.85 -16.04
N ARG A 750 -7.68 -21.49 -17.21
CA ARG A 750 -8.28 -22.82 -17.44
C ARG A 750 -7.65 -23.91 -16.57
N VAL A 751 -6.33 -23.87 -16.35
CA VAL A 751 -5.63 -24.78 -15.43
C VAL A 751 -6.08 -24.52 -13.99
N GLY A 752 -6.22 -23.26 -13.58
CA GLY A 752 -6.77 -22.84 -12.30
C GLY A 752 -8.18 -23.38 -12.07
N TYR A 753 -9.08 -23.21 -13.04
CA TYR A 753 -10.45 -23.75 -12.95
C TYR A 753 -10.46 -25.27 -12.75
N ARG A 754 -9.59 -25.98 -13.47
CA ARG A 754 -9.47 -27.44 -13.33
C ARG A 754 -8.83 -27.86 -12.01
N SER A 755 -8.16 -26.96 -11.31
CA SER A 755 -7.43 -27.28 -10.08
C SER A 755 -8.34 -27.59 -8.89
N LEU A 756 -9.62 -27.21 -8.95
CA LEU A 756 -10.64 -27.65 -7.98
C LEU A 756 -10.82 -29.18 -8.01
N ASN A 757 -10.77 -29.79 -9.20
CA ASN A 757 -10.98 -31.21 -9.41
C ASN A 757 -9.89 -31.82 -10.31
N PRO A 758 -8.64 -31.97 -9.82
CA PRO A 758 -7.53 -32.40 -10.66
C PRO A 758 -7.63 -33.90 -11.01
N PRO A 759 -7.20 -34.30 -12.22
CA PRO A 759 -7.31 -35.68 -12.68
C PRO A 759 -6.56 -36.66 -11.76
N ARG A 760 -7.16 -37.82 -11.50
CA ARG A 760 -6.63 -38.86 -10.59
C ARG A 760 -5.80 -39.94 -11.31
N SER A 761 -5.63 -39.83 -12.63
CA SER A 761 -4.89 -40.82 -13.41
C SER A 761 -3.42 -40.92 -12.99
N VAL A 762 -2.83 -42.10 -13.21
CA VAL A 762 -1.42 -42.35 -12.91
C VAL A 762 -0.51 -41.35 -13.64
N GLY A 763 -0.80 -41.06 -14.92
CA GLY A 763 -0.08 -40.06 -15.70
C GLY A 763 -0.14 -38.65 -15.11
N ALA A 764 -1.30 -38.23 -14.61
CA ALA A 764 -1.45 -36.93 -13.94
C ALA A 764 -0.66 -36.86 -12.63
N ARG A 765 -0.69 -37.93 -11.82
CA ARG A 765 0.13 -38.02 -10.59
C ARG A 765 1.64 -38.02 -10.90
N PHE A 766 2.07 -38.61 -12.02
CA PHE A 766 3.46 -38.52 -12.48
C PHE A 766 3.86 -37.12 -12.94
N ALA A 767 2.95 -36.39 -13.62
CA ALA A 767 3.19 -34.99 -14.00
C ALA A 767 3.48 -34.11 -12.77
N ALA A 768 2.69 -34.27 -11.70
CA ALA A 768 2.90 -33.59 -10.42
C ALA A 768 4.26 -33.88 -9.78
N ARG A 769 4.77 -35.12 -9.92
CA ARG A 769 6.07 -35.53 -9.36
C ARG A 769 7.24 -34.98 -10.17
N ARG A 770 7.11 -34.84 -11.49
CA ARG A 770 8.19 -34.34 -12.37
C ARG A 770 8.59 -32.91 -12.08
N THR A 771 7.64 -32.03 -11.76
CA THR A 771 7.92 -30.62 -11.41
C THR A 771 8.77 -30.49 -10.13
N ARG A 772 8.58 -31.39 -9.16
CA ARG A 772 9.41 -31.45 -7.93
C ARG A 772 10.88 -31.79 -8.20
N PHE A 773 11.18 -32.52 -9.28
CA PHE A 773 12.56 -32.89 -9.64
C PHE A 773 13.27 -31.84 -10.50
N THR A 774 12.53 -31.06 -11.29
CA THR A 774 13.10 -29.97 -12.09
C THR A 774 13.44 -28.73 -11.26
N GLY A 775 12.72 -28.49 -10.15
CA GLY A 775 13.00 -27.38 -9.22
C GLY A 775 14.26 -27.54 -8.37
N ARG A 776 14.78 -28.77 -8.20
CA ARG A 776 16.02 -29.06 -7.44
C ARG A 776 17.31 -28.90 -8.25
N ARG A 777 17.23 -28.57 -9.55
CA ARG A 777 18.37 -28.51 -10.49
C ARG A 777 18.65 -27.12 -11.08
N LYS A 778 18.07 -26.05 -10.52
CA LYS A 778 18.36 -24.67 -10.92
C LYS A 778 18.97 -23.90 -9.76
#